data_AF-A0A2N1RIE5-F1
#
_entry.id   AF-A0A2N1RIE5-F1
#
_cell.length_a   1.000
_cell.length_b   1.000
_cell.length_c   1.000
_cell.angle_alpha   90.00
_cell.angle_beta   90.00
_cell.angle_gamma   90.00
#
_symmetry.space_group_name_H-M   'P 1'
#
loop_
_entity.id
_entity.type
_entity.pdbx_description
1 polymer ?
#
loop_
_entity_poly.entity_id
_entity_poly.type
_entity_poly.pdbx_seq_one_letter_code
_entity_poly.pdbx_strand_id
1 'polypeptide(L)'
;MFRKEFPIMLTGEATAEVVLPAADTRLWVGEPVQLGLALTGFNKPTFQTTINGVQTATTWGILEGTALFGTSLPQTSLPAEGVYELSITINENGVTKLVPITLNLYQPRKGVFVDNAPALFDIEGAAITVDAVVAGLEGVSGLQWKTDLAAAAITTGPNLDLSKAGLTPGDRSITVEALSGTTVLASHTFLLKVYGPMKLQVTPEEPLLIVQQKAPVSLVATGSDKDGAPLAKTAFSWNSHLDGLLITKPGSEDTLDFSDNPALSIGEHLITIRATGKDGTSISLMRRVEIKSVATPQDGTGTGSPDGSQPPGGDNTNQDFTQGRNIGGPTADGNKPIGPDGKPADEDLLSAADKYILDTAKTALTTHPAKHQSAMQALDDMKRNLETIQQNMGTSASVNLRTQVRNLLKSVDTVTGKTLEAEAAAADFNEDTTNLQNAKDFLAAIQARDKDFDSLQTSYANFVNGLPADYAANIQGSTASLLLLEAERVKVVEGIIANAKKEVQKAKDAYRSASRAVSSTLKTALDTAIKQAERDIKSADSAIAKAQTATRNLTSRPTNNTYLTNAKKAWETRDASVETVETSILRLQEKTKAVVDVDAGIIAAAKAEQEKADMASKRIQEAKIAIQTTEDVIKRVPFVIPMTQMTSLNNALTQTRKDLATAETALRNANTAATNLAKDPTRASYKTAMNTTSQALDAAIVKLTSSMQVLELRTRDLLIIDDTIGKLLSAEASKVTWARGNLDGAIKAVRDSKAGRSKASAKVPTDFKNRWSQAITTAENDIAAAERAITAAATATKNLASKPTDAKLKTQAESAWKSRDTAVQKAIDSSRVADGYLDQSALYR
;
A
#
# COMPACT_ATOMS: atom_id res chain seq x y z
N MET A 1 57.96 16.84 -70.81
CA MET A 1 57.83 15.50 -70.20
C MET A 1 56.99 15.67 -68.94
N PHE A 2 55.65 15.59 -69.07
CA PHE A 2 54.71 15.81 -67.96
C PHE A 2 54.69 14.56 -67.06
N ARG A 3 54.91 14.78 -65.76
CA ARG A 3 54.83 13.74 -64.71
C ARG A 3 53.37 13.42 -64.45
N LYS A 4 53.06 12.12 -64.38
CA LYS A 4 51.77 11.57 -63.93
C LYS A 4 51.30 12.27 -62.65
N GLU A 5 50.18 12.97 -62.73
CA GLU A 5 49.43 13.46 -61.58
C GLU A 5 48.90 12.24 -60.82
N PHE A 6 49.39 12.05 -59.59
CA PHE A 6 48.71 11.20 -58.61
C PHE A 6 47.61 12.07 -57.99
N PRO A 7 46.33 11.71 -58.06
CA PRO A 7 45.30 12.41 -57.31
C PRO A 7 45.57 12.23 -55.82
N ILE A 8 46.02 13.29 -55.16
CA ILE A 8 46.02 13.40 -53.70
C ILE A 8 44.56 13.62 -53.31
N MET A 9 43.82 12.55 -53.01
CA MET A 9 42.57 12.69 -52.27
C MET A 9 42.94 13.17 -50.87
N LEU A 10 42.53 14.40 -50.53
CA LEU A 10 42.65 14.94 -49.18
C LEU A 10 41.79 14.08 -48.24
N THR A 11 42.42 13.24 -47.44
CA THR A 11 41.82 12.28 -46.48
C THR A 11 41.11 12.94 -45.28
N GLY A 12 40.81 14.24 -45.35
CA GLY A 12 40.12 14.99 -44.30
C GLY A 12 38.63 14.68 -44.17
N GLU A 13 38.03 14.05 -45.18
CA GLU A 13 36.58 13.76 -45.25
C GLU A 13 36.21 12.32 -44.85
N ALA A 14 37.13 11.56 -44.26
CA ALA A 14 36.84 10.19 -43.85
C ALA A 14 35.75 10.13 -42.77
N THR A 15 34.68 9.37 -43.01
CA THR A 15 33.54 9.18 -42.10
C THR A 15 33.31 7.71 -41.76
N ALA A 16 32.73 7.47 -40.59
CA ALA A 16 32.32 6.16 -40.13
C ALA A 16 30.96 6.27 -39.42
N GLU A 17 29.98 5.49 -39.86
CA GLU A 17 28.62 5.48 -39.33
C GLU A 17 28.23 4.05 -38.92
N VAL A 18 27.50 3.92 -37.80
CA VAL A 18 27.04 2.63 -37.29
C VAL A 18 25.76 2.23 -38.00
N VAL A 19 25.77 1.04 -38.61
CA VAL A 19 24.63 0.47 -39.33
C VAL A 19 24.04 -0.71 -38.55
N LEU A 20 24.86 -1.43 -37.76
CA LEU A 20 24.41 -2.49 -36.87
C LEU A 20 25.09 -2.40 -35.49
N PRO A 21 24.36 -2.68 -34.40
CA PRO A 21 22.93 -3.00 -34.35
C PRO A 21 22.06 -1.76 -34.66
N ALA A 22 20.86 -1.97 -35.21
CA ALA A 22 19.91 -0.88 -35.38
C ALA A 22 19.43 -0.38 -34.02
N ALA A 23 19.06 0.91 -33.92
CA ALA A 23 18.75 1.57 -32.65
C ALA A 23 17.62 0.92 -31.84
N ASP A 24 16.74 0.14 -32.48
CA ASP A 24 15.61 -0.57 -31.89
C ASP A 24 15.87 -2.08 -31.64
N THR A 25 17.05 -2.58 -32.00
CA THR A 25 17.39 -4.00 -31.84
C THR A 25 17.61 -4.34 -30.37
N ARG A 26 16.86 -5.33 -29.86
CA ARG A 26 17.11 -5.92 -28.53
C ARG A 26 18.21 -6.96 -28.63
N LEU A 27 19.22 -6.86 -27.76
CA LEU A 27 20.35 -7.78 -27.69
C LEU A 27 20.22 -8.68 -26.48
N TRP A 28 20.46 -9.97 -26.66
CA TRP A 28 20.30 -10.98 -25.60
C TRP A 28 21.66 -11.53 -25.16
N VAL A 29 21.78 -11.78 -23.86
CA VAL A 29 22.92 -12.52 -23.31
C VAL A 29 22.95 -13.92 -23.90
N GLY A 30 24.12 -14.33 -24.39
CA GLY A 30 24.30 -15.64 -25.03
C GLY A 30 23.97 -15.68 -26.51
N GLU A 31 23.67 -14.55 -27.17
CA GLU A 31 23.58 -14.45 -28.62
C GLU A 31 24.76 -13.64 -29.21
N PRO A 32 25.29 -14.00 -30.39
CA PRO A 32 26.34 -13.22 -31.03
C PRO A 32 25.79 -11.86 -31.49
N VAL A 33 26.47 -10.77 -31.17
CA VAL A 33 26.07 -9.41 -31.55
C VAL A 33 26.73 -9.04 -32.86
N GLN A 34 25.93 -8.74 -33.89
CA GLN A 34 26.44 -8.27 -35.18
C GLN A 34 26.74 -6.77 -35.12
N LEU A 35 27.91 -6.39 -35.61
CA LEU A 35 28.35 -5.01 -35.74
C LEU A 35 28.56 -4.68 -37.22
N GLY A 36 28.18 -3.46 -37.61
CA GLY A 36 28.25 -3.01 -38.98
C GLY A 36 28.57 -1.53 -39.04
N LEU A 37 29.53 -1.15 -39.88
CA LEU A 37 29.96 0.22 -40.10
C LEU A 37 29.91 0.55 -41.59
N ALA A 38 29.31 1.69 -41.94
CA ALA A 38 29.44 2.32 -43.25
C ALA A 38 30.61 3.30 -43.20
N LEU A 39 31.62 3.09 -44.05
CA LEU A 39 32.84 3.87 -44.11
C LEU A 39 32.92 4.63 -45.44
N THR A 40 33.24 5.92 -45.38
CA THR A 40 33.57 6.73 -46.57
C THR A 40 34.99 7.27 -46.43
N GLY A 41 35.78 7.23 -47.52
CA GLY A 41 37.16 7.74 -47.53
C GLY A 41 38.23 6.76 -47.01
N PHE A 42 37.85 5.51 -46.72
CA PHE A 42 38.76 4.41 -46.35
C PHE A 42 38.84 3.39 -47.50
N ASN A 43 40.04 2.94 -47.87
CA ASN A 43 40.26 1.93 -48.91
C ASN A 43 40.73 0.59 -48.32
N LYS A 44 41.57 0.62 -47.28
CA LYS A 44 42.09 -0.55 -46.56
C LYS A 44 42.18 -0.25 -45.05
N PRO A 45 41.04 -0.04 -44.38
CA PRO A 45 41.02 0.27 -42.96
C PRO A 45 41.50 -0.91 -42.11
N THR A 46 42.18 -0.60 -41.00
CA THR A 46 42.44 -1.54 -39.90
C THR A 46 41.56 -1.19 -38.71
N PHE A 47 41.06 -2.20 -38.02
CA PHE A 47 40.08 -2.04 -36.94
C PHE A 47 40.65 -2.53 -35.62
N GLN A 48 40.36 -1.81 -34.55
CA GLN A 48 40.57 -2.24 -33.18
C GLN A 48 39.27 -2.04 -32.41
N THR A 49 38.75 -3.12 -31.82
CA THR A 49 37.52 -3.07 -31.00
C THR A 49 37.89 -3.20 -29.53
N THR A 50 37.34 -2.34 -28.69
CA THR A 50 37.39 -2.48 -27.22
C THR A 50 35.99 -2.59 -26.65
N ILE A 51 35.86 -3.34 -25.55
CA ILE A 51 34.62 -3.50 -24.78
C ILE A 51 34.96 -3.14 -23.34
N ASN A 52 34.30 -2.13 -22.78
CA ASN A 52 34.60 -1.56 -21.47
C ASN A 52 36.10 -1.24 -21.31
N GLY A 53 36.72 -0.73 -22.39
CA GLY A 53 38.14 -0.41 -22.46
C GLY A 53 39.10 -1.60 -22.70
N VAL A 54 38.61 -2.85 -22.69
CA VAL A 54 39.43 -4.05 -22.92
C VAL A 54 39.43 -4.41 -24.41
N GLN A 55 40.62 -4.54 -25.00
CA GLN A 55 40.76 -4.94 -26.40
C GLN A 55 40.19 -6.33 -26.63
N THR A 56 39.26 -6.43 -27.59
CA THR A 56 38.60 -7.68 -27.97
C THR A 56 38.98 -8.02 -29.40
N ALA A 57 39.41 -9.26 -29.61
CA ALA A 57 39.75 -9.74 -30.94
C ALA A 57 38.48 -9.83 -31.80
N THR A 58 38.45 -9.05 -32.88
CA THR A 58 37.38 -9.03 -33.87
C THR A 58 37.98 -9.16 -35.26
N THR A 59 37.29 -9.86 -36.16
CA THR A 59 37.69 -9.96 -37.57
C THR A 59 36.67 -9.21 -38.40
N TRP A 60 37.10 -8.07 -38.94
CA TRP A 60 36.25 -7.21 -39.76
C TRP A 60 36.36 -7.63 -41.23
N GLY A 61 35.21 -7.87 -41.86
CA GLY A 61 35.08 -8.21 -43.27
C GLY A 61 34.15 -7.25 -43.98
N ILE A 62 34.12 -7.30 -45.31
CA ILE A 62 33.19 -6.52 -46.13
C ILE A 62 31.83 -7.23 -46.12
N LEU A 63 30.76 -6.51 -45.76
CA LEU A 63 29.39 -7.06 -45.73
C LEU A 63 28.70 -6.97 -47.11
N GLU A 64 28.77 -5.80 -47.77
CA GLU A 64 28.19 -5.57 -49.10
C GLU A 64 28.81 -4.32 -49.78
N GLY A 65 29.22 -4.41 -51.05
CA GLY A 65 29.90 -3.30 -51.74
C GLY A 65 31.30 -2.97 -51.21
N THR A 66 31.86 -1.79 -51.52
CA THR A 66 33.22 -1.40 -51.09
C THR A 66 33.27 -0.57 -49.81
N ALA A 67 32.11 -0.26 -49.20
CA ALA A 67 32.00 0.73 -48.12
C ALA A 67 31.38 0.21 -46.81
N LEU A 68 30.80 -1.00 -46.79
CA LEU A 68 30.21 -1.58 -45.58
C LEU A 68 31.11 -2.68 -45.02
N PHE A 69 31.49 -2.52 -43.76
CA PHE A 69 32.30 -3.48 -43.01
C PHE A 69 31.50 -4.02 -41.84
N GLY A 70 31.70 -5.29 -41.50
CA GLY A 70 31.03 -5.91 -40.37
C GLY A 70 31.88 -6.96 -39.66
N THR A 71 31.47 -7.24 -38.44
CA THR A 71 32.05 -8.29 -37.61
C THR A 71 30.98 -8.82 -36.65
N SER A 72 31.27 -9.92 -35.97
CA SER A 72 30.42 -10.48 -34.94
C SER A 72 31.18 -10.54 -33.62
N LEU A 73 30.60 -9.97 -32.56
CA LEU A 73 31.13 -10.14 -31.21
C LEU A 73 30.76 -11.53 -30.70
N PRO A 74 31.72 -12.34 -30.25
CA PRO A 74 31.43 -13.66 -29.72
C PRO A 74 30.67 -13.55 -28.40
N GLN A 75 29.78 -14.53 -28.14
CA GLN A 75 28.94 -14.58 -26.94
C GLN A 75 29.75 -14.45 -25.64
N THR A 76 30.96 -15.00 -25.61
CA THR A 76 31.86 -14.97 -24.45
C THR A 76 32.35 -13.56 -24.10
N SER A 77 32.28 -12.61 -25.04
CA SER A 77 32.68 -11.22 -24.80
C SER A 77 31.63 -10.41 -24.03
N LEU A 78 30.39 -10.91 -23.94
CA LEU A 78 29.25 -10.25 -23.32
C LEU A 78 28.49 -11.22 -22.39
N PRO A 79 29.12 -11.69 -21.29
CA PRO A 79 28.65 -12.85 -20.53
C PRO A 79 27.44 -12.60 -19.62
N ALA A 80 27.08 -11.33 -19.38
CA ALA A 80 26.03 -10.96 -18.43
C ALA A 80 25.15 -9.81 -18.94
N GLU A 81 23.95 -9.69 -18.37
CA GLU A 81 23.07 -8.54 -18.62
C GLU A 81 23.72 -7.25 -18.13
N GLY A 82 23.55 -6.18 -18.91
CA GLY A 82 24.12 -4.89 -18.57
C GLY A 82 24.35 -3.99 -19.78
N VAL A 83 24.93 -2.83 -19.49
CA VAL A 83 25.34 -1.84 -20.47
C VAL A 83 26.83 -2.02 -20.74
N TYR A 84 27.18 -2.24 -22.01
CA TYR A 84 28.57 -2.38 -22.45
C TYR A 84 28.96 -1.17 -23.30
N GLU A 85 30.10 -0.59 -22.98
CA GLU A 85 30.71 0.50 -23.74
C GLU A 85 31.66 -0.10 -24.78
N LEU A 86 31.23 -0.08 -26.03
CA LEU A 86 32.04 -0.48 -27.16
C LEU A 86 32.76 0.74 -27.75
N SER A 87 34.00 0.54 -28.19
CA SER A 87 34.69 1.53 -29.00
C SER A 87 35.41 0.87 -30.15
N ILE A 88 35.18 1.38 -31.36
CA ILE A 88 35.81 0.86 -32.59
C ILE A 88 36.72 1.96 -33.14
N THR A 89 38.02 1.69 -33.09
CA THR A 89 39.05 2.55 -33.69
C THR A 89 39.36 2.07 -35.09
N ILE A 90 39.23 2.96 -36.08
CA ILE A 90 39.48 2.71 -37.49
C ILE A 90 40.73 3.51 -37.89
N ASN A 91 41.73 2.83 -38.45
CA ASN A 91 43.00 3.44 -38.82
C ASN A 91 43.38 3.13 -40.27
N GLU A 92 43.73 4.17 -41.03
CA GLU A 92 44.32 4.04 -42.38
C GLU A 92 45.19 5.26 -42.71
N ASN A 93 46.43 5.06 -43.16
CA ASN A 93 47.34 6.10 -43.64
C ASN A 93 47.50 7.32 -42.69
N GLY A 94 47.49 7.08 -41.37
CA GLY A 94 47.60 8.12 -40.34
C GLY A 94 46.28 8.81 -39.97
N VAL A 95 45.16 8.46 -40.61
CA VAL A 95 43.82 8.89 -40.21
C VAL A 95 43.25 7.90 -39.21
N THR A 96 42.82 8.42 -38.05
CA THR A 96 42.18 7.66 -36.99
C THR A 96 40.76 8.18 -36.77
N LYS A 97 39.79 7.28 -36.75
CA LYS A 97 38.40 7.57 -36.35
C LYS A 97 37.97 6.64 -35.23
N LEU A 98 37.29 7.21 -34.24
CA LEU A 98 36.76 6.49 -33.08
C LEU A 98 35.24 6.49 -33.17
N VAL A 99 34.64 5.30 -33.10
CA VAL A 99 33.19 5.12 -33.11
C VAL A 99 32.76 4.51 -31.77
N PRO A 100 32.22 5.31 -30.83
CA PRO A 100 31.66 4.79 -29.59
C PRO A 100 30.27 4.20 -29.83
N ILE A 101 29.98 3.04 -29.24
CA ILE A 101 28.66 2.38 -29.29
C ILE A 101 28.32 1.91 -27.87
N THR A 102 27.07 2.11 -27.46
CA THR A 102 26.55 1.54 -26.21
C THR A 102 25.64 0.36 -26.53
N LEU A 103 25.93 -0.81 -25.97
CA LEU A 103 25.13 -2.01 -26.14
C LEU A 103 24.39 -2.34 -24.85
N ASN A 104 23.06 -2.42 -24.91
CA ASN A 104 22.24 -2.87 -23.80
C ASN A 104 21.88 -4.34 -24.02
N LEU A 105 22.40 -5.23 -23.17
CA LEU A 105 22.11 -6.66 -23.24
C LEU A 105 21.14 -7.05 -22.14
N TYR A 106 20.16 -7.87 -22.50
CA TYR A 106 19.14 -8.38 -21.59
C TYR A 106 19.32 -9.89 -21.38
N GLN A 107 19.13 -10.38 -20.16
CA GLN A 107 19.05 -11.81 -19.92
C GLN A 107 17.60 -12.28 -20.14
N PRO A 108 17.36 -13.42 -20.81
CA PRO A 108 16.03 -14.01 -20.88
C PRO A 108 15.49 -14.24 -19.47
N ARG A 109 14.31 -13.70 -19.17
CA ARG A 109 13.69 -13.83 -17.84
C ARG A 109 13.29 -15.28 -17.60
N LYS A 110 13.69 -15.85 -16.46
CA LYS A 110 13.27 -17.17 -15.98
C LYS A 110 12.38 -17.02 -14.76
N GLY A 111 11.14 -17.51 -14.83
CA GLY A 111 10.17 -17.35 -13.75
C GLY A 111 8.71 -17.40 -14.23
N VAL A 112 7.82 -17.01 -13.33
CA VAL A 112 6.44 -16.62 -13.65
C VAL A 112 6.35 -15.10 -13.54
N PHE A 113 5.60 -14.47 -14.44
CA PHE A 113 5.44 -13.02 -14.53
C PHE A 113 3.96 -12.71 -14.71
N VAL A 114 3.53 -11.51 -14.35
CA VAL A 114 2.19 -11.02 -14.64
C VAL A 114 2.32 -9.82 -15.57
N ASP A 115 1.77 -9.94 -16.76
CA ASP A 115 1.78 -8.86 -17.73
C ASP A 115 0.58 -7.93 -17.51
N ASN A 116 0.82 -6.62 -17.66
CA ASN A 116 -0.20 -5.58 -17.54
C ASN A 116 -0.99 -5.59 -16.21
N ALA A 117 -0.35 -6.01 -15.10
CA ALA A 117 -0.94 -5.88 -13.78
C ALA A 117 -1.29 -4.41 -13.49
N PRO A 118 -2.57 -4.07 -13.21
CA PRO A 118 -2.94 -2.70 -12.93
C PRO A 118 -2.40 -2.27 -11.57
N ALA A 119 -2.06 -0.99 -11.42
CA ALA A 119 -1.70 -0.42 -10.12
C ALA A 119 -2.94 -0.11 -9.26
N LEU A 120 -4.09 0.10 -9.90
CA LEU A 120 -5.37 0.47 -9.29
C LEU A 120 -6.49 -0.42 -9.83
N PHE A 121 -7.41 -0.86 -8.98
CA PHE A 121 -8.61 -1.59 -9.35
C PHE A 121 -9.81 -1.05 -8.58
N ASP A 122 -10.87 -0.68 -9.28
CA ASP A 122 -12.14 -0.27 -8.67
C ASP A 122 -13.12 -1.43 -8.74
N ILE A 123 -13.60 -1.91 -7.58
CA ILE A 123 -14.55 -3.02 -7.46
C ILE A 123 -15.88 -2.66 -8.16
N GLU A 124 -16.26 -1.38 -8.21
CA GLU A 124 -17.47 -0.92 -8.91
C GLU A 124 -17.24 -0.68 -10.41
N GLY A 125 -15.99 -0.81 -10.87
CA GLY A 125 -15.58 -0.57 -12.24
C GLY A 125 -15.80 -1.75 -13.20
N ALA A 126 -15.21 -1.63 -14.40
CA ALA A 126 -15.21 -2.72 -15.37
C ALA A 126 -14.34 -3.89 -14.88
N ALA A 127 -14.73 -5.12 -15.24
CA ALA A 127 -13.93 -6.30 -14.93
C ALA A 127 -12.57 -6.22 -15.63
N ILE A 128 -11.50 -6.48 -14.86
CA ILE A 128 -10.12 -6.51 -15.36
C ILE A 128 -9.60 -7.94 -15.22
N THR A 129 -9.02 -8.46 -16.31
CA THR A 129 -8.31 -9.75 -16.32
C THR A 129 -6.81 -9.48 -16.39
N VAL A 130 -6.03 -10.19 -15.58
CA VAL A 130 -4.56 -10.18 -15.63
C VAL A 130 -4.05 -11.56 -16.04
N ASP A 131 -2.94 -11.55 -16.78
CA ASP A 131 -2.39 -12.75 -17.42
C ASP A 131 -1.02 -13.09 -16.82
N ALA A 132 -0.84 -14.36 -16.47
CA ALA A 132 0.44 -14.89 -16.03
C ALA A 132 1.19 -15.57 -17.18
N VAL A 133 2.45 -15.21 -17.33
CA VAL A 133 3.37 -15.75 -18.33
C VAL A 133 4.48 -16.54 -17.63
N VAL A 134 4.66 -17.79 -18.03
CA VAL A 134 5.75 -18.65 -17.56
C VAL A 134 6.85 -18.64 -18.62
N ALA A 135 8.07 -18.29 -18.21
CA ALA A 135 9.23 -18.26 -19.11
C ALA A 135 10.42 -19.01 -18.49
N GLY A 136 11.08 -19.86 -19.29
CA GLY A 136 12.32 -20.55 -18.90
C GLY A 136 12.20 -21.57 -17.75
N LEU A 137 10.98 -21.92 -17.31
CA LEU A 137 10.73 -22.94 -16.28
C LEU A 137 10.30 -24.25 -16.93
N GLU A 138 10.99 -25.33 -16.59
CA GLU A 138 10.64 -26.70 -16.99
C GLU A 138 9.74 -27.36 -15.94
N GLY A 139 8.87 -28.29 -16.37
CA GLY A 139 8.05 -29.09 -15.45
C GLY A 139 6.89 -28.36 -14.78
N VAL A 140 6.51 -27.16 -15.26
CA VAL A 140 5.32 -26.44 -14.75
C VAL A 140 4.06 -27.20 -15.16
N SER A 141 3.34 -27.73 -14.16
CA SER A 141 2.08 -28.45 -14.31
C SER A 141 0.84 -27.59 -14.07
N GLY A 142 1.01 -26.37 -13.52
CA GLY A 142 -0.10 -25.47 -13.26
C GLY A 142 0.31 -24.12 -12.69
N LEU A 143 -0.67 -23.20 -12.65
CA LEU A 143 -0.57 -21.88 -12.03
C LEU A 143 -1.66 -21.75 -10.98
N GLN A 144 -1.34 -21.17 -9.83
CA GLN A 144 -2.33 -20.79 -8.82
C GLN A 144 -2.17 -19.34 -8.41
N TRP A 145 -3.29 -18.68 -8.13
CA TRP A 145 -3.34 -17.28 -7.71
C TRP A 145 -3.77 -17.19 -6.25
N LYS A 146 -3.17 -16.29 -5.50
CA LYS A 146 -3.43 -16.02 -4.08
C LYS A 146 -3.52 -14.52 -3.84
N THR A 147 -4.13 -14.15 -2.72
CA THR A 147 -4.19 -12.76 -2.25
C THR A 147 -3.68 -12.67 -0.82
N ASP A 148 -3.37 -11.47 -0.34
CA ASP A 148 -3.08 -11.20 1.07
C ASP A 148 -4.25 -11.51 2.01
N LEU A 149 -5.47 -11.58 1.46
CA LEU A 149 -6.69 -11.78 2.22
C LEU A 149 -6.96 -13.26 2.57
N ALA A 150 -6.36 -14.20 1.83
CA ALA A 150 -6.59 -15.63 2.03
C ALA A 150 -5.35 -16.46 1.71
N ALA A 151 -5.02 -17.41 2.59
CA ALA A 151 -3.90 -18.33 2.37
C ALA A 151 -4.17 -19.36 1.26
N ALA A 152 -5.44 -19.69 1.01
CA ALA A 152 -5.85 -20.61 -0.04
C ALA A 152 -5.80 -19.93 -1.42
N ALA A 153 -5.58 -20.73 -2.47
CA ALA A 153 -5.64 -20.22 -3.83
C ALA A 153 -7.06 -19.72 -4.16
N ILE A 154 -7.17 -18.51 -4.72
CA ILE A 154 -8.43 -17.91 -5.16
C ILE A 154 -8.88 -18.46 -6.52
N THR A 155 -7.93 -18.81 -7.39
CA THR A 155 -8.20 -19.47 -8.68
C THR A 155 -6.93 -20.17 -9.19
N THR A 156 -7.10 -20.99 -10.22
CA THR A 156 -5.99 -21.67 -10.93
C THR A 156 -6.07 -21.38 -12.43
N GLY A 157 -4.94 -21.52 -13.12
CA GLY A 157 -4.83 -21.25 -14.56
C GLY A 157 -4.10 -19.93 -14.88
N PRO A 158 -3.93 -19.62 -16.17
CA PRO A 158 -3.09 -18.51 -16.63
C PRO A 158 -3.72 -17.12 -16.48
N ASN A 159 -5.01 -17.03 -16.19
CA ASN A 159 -5.73 -15.75 -16.11
C ASN A 159 -6.38 -15.59 -14.74
N LEU A 160 -6.39 -14.36 -14.23
CA LEU A 160 -7.14 -13.97 -13.03
C LEU A 160 -8.08 -12.80 -13.36
N ASP A 161 -9.38 -13.02 -13.12
CA ASP A 161 -10.40 -11.97 -13.14
C ASP A 161 -10.44 -11.28 -11.76
N LEU A 162 -9.98 -10.03 -11.68
CA LEU A 162 -9.88 -9.27 -10.43
C LEU A 162 -11.25 -9.02 -9.79
N SER A 163 -12.35 -9.01 -10.57
CA SER A 163 -13.71 -8.86 -10.03
C SER A 163 -14.19 -10.08 -9.25
N LYS A 164 -13.59 -11.25 -9.49
CA LYS A 164 -13.91 -12.52 -8.81
C LYS A 164 -12.87 -12.90 -7.77
N ALA A 165 -11.83 -12.07 -7.58
CA ALA A 165 -10.71 -12.34 -6.68
C ALA A 165 -11.06 -12.11 -5.19
N GLY A 166 -12.29 -11.71 -4.87
CA GLY A 166 -12.73 -11.46 -3.48
C GLY A 166 -11.98 -10.31 -2.80
N LEU A 167 -11.51 -9.34 -3.59
CA LEU A 167 -10.75 -8.20 -3.08
C LEU A 167 -11.64 -7.27 -2.26
N THR A 168 -11.05 -6.65 -1.24
CA THR A 168 -11.69 -5.60 -0.43
C THR A 168 -10.88 -4.30 -0.56
N PRO A 169 -11.52 -3.12 -0.40
CA PRO A 169 -10.82 -1.84 -0.49
C PRO A 169 -9.57 -1.77 0.38
N GLY A 170 -8.50 -1.16 -0.13
CA GLY A 170 -7.20 -1.04 0.54
C GLY A 170 -6.01 -1.38 -0.35
N ASP A 171 -4.82 -1.36 0.22
CA ASP A 171 -3.63 -1.88 -0.44
C ASP A 171 -3.66 -3.41 -0.40
N ARG A 172 -3.52 -4.05 -1.56
CA ARG A 172 -3.58 -5.51 -1.74
C ARG A 172 -2.35 -6.02 -2.45
N SER A 173 -2.05 -7.30 -2.21
CA SER A 173 -1.01 -8.01 -2.94
C SER A 173 -1.58 -9.29 -3.53
N ILE A 174 -1.32 -9.52 -4.80
CA ILE A 174 -1.74 -10.73 -5.51
C ILE A 174 -0.49 -11.49 -5.94
N THR A 175 -0.46 -12.77 -5.61
CA THR A 175 0.65 -13.66 -5.91
C THR A 175 0.21 -14.72 -6.90
N VAL A 176 0.96 -14.90 -7.97
CA VAL A 176 0.87 -16.09 -8.82
C VAL A 176 2.04 -17.03 -8.53
N GLU A 177 1.75 -18.32 -8.41
CA GLU A 177 2.74 -19.37 -8.19
C GLU A 177 2.69 -20.37 -9.35
N ALA A 178 3.85 -20.65 -9.93
CA ALA A 178 4.02 -21.73 -10.90
C ALA A 178 4.38 -23.02 -10.17
N LEU A 179 3.63 -24.08 -10.44
CA LEU A 179 3.68 -25.34 -9.70
C LEU A 179 4.21 -26.48 -10.57
N SER A 180 4.91 -27.42 -9.94
CA SER A 180 5.12 -28.79 -10.43
C SER A 180 4.58 -29.78 -9.41
N GLY A 181 3.40 -30.33 -9.69
CA GLY A 181 2.60 -31.03 -8.67
C GLY A 181 2.24 -30.08 -7.53
N THR A 182 2.76 -30.33 -6.33
CA THR A 182 2.55 -29.50 -5.13
C THR A 182 3.72 -28.54 -4.84
N THR A 183 4.81 -28.63 -5.60
CA THR A 183 6.01 -27.81 -5.36
C THR A 183 5.92 -26.51 -6.13
N VAL A 184 6.12 -25.38 -5.46
CA VAL A 184 6.24 -24.06 -6.10
C VAL A 184 7.62 -23.93 -6.75
N LEU A 185 7.66 -23.79 -8.06
CA LEU A 185 8.89 -23.59 -8.84
C LEU A 185 9.29 -22.12 -8.93
N ALA A 186 8.32 -21.21 -8.97
CA ALA A 186 8.52 -19.77 -8.96
C ALA A 186 7.25 -19.05 -8.48
N SER A 187 7.41 -17.84 -7.98
CA SER A 187 6.30 -16.99 -7.56
C SER A 187 6.53 -15.54 -7.99
N HIS A 188 5.46 -14.84 -8.33
CA HIS A 188 5.49 -13.41 -8.59
C HIS A 188 4.34 -12.72 -7.85
N THR A 189 4.66 -11.64 -7.14
CA THR A 189 3.70 -10.83 -6.40
C THR A 189 3.67 -9.43 -6.98
N PHE A 190 2.48 -8.93 -7.30
CA PHE A 190 2.28 -7.53 -7.64
C PHE A 190 1.36 -6.86 -6.62
N LEU A 191 1.52 -5.54 -6.50
CA LEU A 191 0.75 -4.70 -5.58
C LEU A 191 -0.36 -4.00 -6.35
N LEU A 192 -1.51 -3.85 -5.69
CA LEU A 192 -2.71 -3.28 -6.26
C LEU A 192 -3.43 -2.43 -5.21
N LYS A 193 -3.75 -1.18 -5.53
CA LYS A 193 -4.70 -0.40 -4.72
C LYS A 193 -6.12 -0.75 -5.15
N VAL A 194 -6.93 -1.21 -4.21
CA VAL A 194 -8.32 -1.56 -4.45
C VAL A 194 -9.22 -0.46 -3.92
N TYR A 195 -10.09 0.08 -4.78
CA TYR A 195 -11.17 0.98 -4.43
C TYR A 195 -12.50 0.22 -4.41
N GLY A 196 -13.44 0.68 -3.59
CA GLY A 196 -14.82 0.21 -3.61
C GLY A 196 -15.77 1.30 -3.14
N PRO A 197 -17.04 0.96 -2.85
CA PRO A 197 -18.01 1.94 -2.39
C PRO A 197 -17.61 2.48 -1.02
N MET A 198 -17.81 3.77 -0.82
CA MET A 198 -17.77 4.35 0.53
C MET A 198 -18.82 3.66 1.42
N LYS A 199 -18.55 3.55 2.72
CA LYS A 199 -19.50 3.00 3.70
C LYS A 199 -19.79 4.02 4.79
N LEU A 200 -21.04 4.08 5.24
CA LEU A 200 -21.51 4.95 6.32
C LEU A 200 -22.48 4.17 7.20
N GLN A 201 -22.26 4.23 8.50
CA GLN A 201 -23.08 3.61 9.53
C GLN A 201 -23.34 4.62 10.65
N VAL A 202 -24.48 4.53 11.31
CA VAL A 202 -24.85 5.41 12.44
C VAL A 202 -25.42 4.57 13.57
N THR A 203 -24.90 4.79 14.76
CA THR A 203 -25.25 4.10 16.01
C THR A 203 -25.94 5.06 16.99
N PRO A 204 -27.01 4.66 17.70
CA PRO A 204 -27.73 3.39 17.60
C PRO A 204 -28.40 3.18 16.25
N GLU A 205 -28.56 1.91 15.85
CA GLU A 205 -29.15 1.53 14.55
C GLU A 205 -30.69 1.50 14.54
N GLU A 206 -31.31 1.92 15.65
CA GLU A 206 -32.75 1.86 15.84
C GLU A 206 -33.52 2.59 14.71
N PRO A 207 -34.63 2.00 14.22
CA PRO A 207 -35.39 2.56 13.10
C PRO A 207 -36.12 3.87 13.46
N LEU A 208 -36.47 4.08 14.74
CA LEU A 208 -37.01 5.33 15.29
C LEU A 208 -36.42 5.55 16.68
N LEU A 209 -35.76 6.67 16.87
CA LEU A 209 -35.23 7.08 18.18
C LEU A 209 -36.16 8.13 18.81
N ILE A 210 -36.65 7.91 20.03
CA ILE A 210 -37.48 8.88 20.74
C ILE A 210 -36.62 9.60 21.77
N VAL A 211 -36.47 10.92 21.64
CA VAL A 211 -35.58 11.73 22.47
C VAL A 211 -36.37 12.87 23.11
N GLN A 212 -36.18 13.10 24.42
CA GLN A 212 -36.68 14.31 25.05
C GLN A 212 -35.79 15.49 24.64
N GLN A 213 -36.39 16.64 24.35
CA GLN A 213 -35.65 17.85 24.01
C GLN A 213 -34.59 18.14 25.11
N LYS A 214 -33.33 18.39 24.70
CA LYS A 214 -32.16 18.57 25.59
C LYS A 214 -31.65 17.31 26.31
N ALA A 215 -32.17 16.12 26.00
CA ALA A 215 -31.64 14.89 26.59
C ALA A 215 -30.19 14.63 26.12
N PRO A 216 -29.32 14.08 26.99
CA PRO A 216 -27.94 13.72 26.65
C PRO A 216 -27.90 12.41 25.86
N VAL A 217 -28.52 12.40 24.69
CA VAL A 217 -28.53 11.27 23.76
C VAL A 217 -27.68 11.68 22.56
N SER A 218 -26.89 10.74 22.02
CA SER A 218 -26.03 11.00 20.87
C SER A 218 -26.22 9.97 19.77
N LEU A 219 -26.09 10.42 18.51
CA LEU A 219 -25.88 9.59 17.34
C LEU A 219 -24.40 9.65 16.95
N VAL A 220 -23.77 8.50 16.73
CA VAL A 220 -22.37 8.41 16.30
C VAL A 220 -22.31 7.83 14.90
N ALA A 221 -21.72 8.56 13.97
CA ALA A 221 -21.46 8.14 12.60
C ALA A 221 -20.05 7.56 12.50
N THR A 222 -19.94 6.43 11.79
CA THR A 222 -18.66 5.87 11.35
C THR A 222 -18.73 5.66 9.85
N GLY A 223 -17.59 5.82 9.16
CA GLY A 223 -17.55 5.60 7.74
C GLY A 223 -16.15 5.29 7.22
N SER A 224 -16.11 4.64 6.07
CA SER A 224 -14.88 4.34 5.35
C SER A 224 -14.94 4.95 3.96
N ASP A 225 -13.81 5.53 3.53
CA ASP A 225 -13.62 6.06 2.19
C ASP A 225 -13.51 4.90 1.17
N LYS A 226 -13.44 5.24 -0.12
CA LYS A 226 -13.36 4.27 -1.21
C LYS A 226 -12.12 3.39 -1.14
N ASP A 227 -11.03 3.87 -0.56
CA ASP A 227 -9.80 3.11 -0.35
C ASP A 227 -9.84 2.23 0.92
N GLY A 228 -10.98 2.20 1.62
CA GLY A 228 -11.15 1.48 2.88
C GLY A 228 -10.61 2.21 4.11
N ALA A 229 -9.96 3.37 3.96
CA ALA A 229 -9.48 4.14 5.10
C ALA A 229 -10.67 4.72 5.89
N PRO A 230 -10.59 4.81 7.24
CA PRO A 230 -11.62 5.47 8.01
C PRO A 230 -11.72 6.96 7.63
N LEU A 231 -12.95 7.46 7.53
CA LEU A 231 -13.19 8.88 7.29
C LEU A 231 -12.80 9.72 8.51
N ALA A 232 -12.21 10.88 8.26
CA ALA A 232 -11.88 11.83 9.32
C ALA A 232 -13.17 12.34 9.98
N LYS A 233 -13.11 12.70 11.27
CA LYS A 233 -14.28 13.21 12.01
C LYS A 233 -14.91 14.45 11.36
N THR A 234 -14.09 15.29 10.73
CA THR A 234 -14.53 16.50 10.02
C THR A 234 -15.22 16.21 8.67
N ALA A 235 -15.27 14.95 8.23
CA ALA A 235 -15.91 14.54 6.98
C ALA A 235 -17.44 14.45 7.08
N PHE A 236 -18.00 14.49 8.29
CA PHE A 236 -19.41 14.25 8.57
C PHE A 236 -20.18 15.56 8.75
N SER A 237 -21.45 15.56 8.34
CA SER A 237 -22.38 16.66 8.54
C SER A 237 -23.79 16.13 8.78
N TRP A 238 -24.56 16.82 9.62
CA TRP A 238 -25.88 16.40 10.10
C TRP A 238 -26.93 17.44 9.74
N ASN A 239 -28.03 17.02 9.13
CA ASN A 239 -29.07 17.93 8.67
C ASN A 239 -30.46 17.40 9.05
N SER A 240 -31.25 18.21 9.74
CA SER A 240 -32.66 17.97 10.04
C SER A 240 -33.52 18.55 8.91
N HIS A 241 -34.46 17.78 8.39
CA HIS A 241 -35.42 18.33 7.42
C HIS A 241 -36.31 19.46 7.97
N LEU A 242 -36.42 19.61 9.30
CA LEU A 242 -37.18 20.70 9.94
C LEU A 242 -36.31 21.90 10.31
N ASP A 243 -35.10 21.65 10.82
CA ASP A 243 -34.27 22.70 11.45
C ASP A 243 -32.99 23.03 10.66
N GLY A 244 -32.75 22.31 9.55
CA GLY A 244 -31.55 22.49 8.75
C GLY A 244 -30.31 21.88 9.39
N LEU A 245 -29.16 22.53 9.16
CA LEU A 245 -27.85 22.05 9.63
C LEU A 245 -27.81 22.01 11.17
N LEU A 246 -27.53 20.84 11.71
CA LEU A 246 -27.41 20.63 13.16
C LEU A 246 -25.98 20.93 13.62
N ILE A 247 -25.87 21.48 14.84
CA ILE A 247 -24.59 21.88 15.42
C ILE A 247 -23.93 20.64 16.03
N THR A 248 -22.66 20.44 15.72
CA THR A 248 -21.78 19.45 16.35
C THR A 248 -20.60 20.16 17.01
N LYS A 249 -20.01 19.56 18.05
CA LYS A 249 -18.79 20.10 18.66
C LYS A 249 -17.62 20.04 17.64
N PRO A 250 -16.82 21.11 17.50
CA PRO A 250 -15.63 21.07 16.66
C PRO A 250 -14.69 19.92 17.04
N GLY A 251 -14.25 19.14 16.06
CA GLY A 251 -13.44 17.93 16.25
C GLY A 251 -14.21 16.68 16.69
N SER A 252 -15.55 16.74 16.73
CA SER A 252 -16.46 15.62 16.98
C SER A 252 -17.65 15.65 16.02
N GLU A 253 -17.44 16.07 14.78
CA GLU A 253 -18.50 16.16 13.76
C GLU A 253 -19.04 14.79 13.33
N ASP A 254 -18.35 13.70 13.69
CA ASP A 254 -18.84 12.32 13.64
C ASP A 254 -19.92 12.02 14.68
N THR A 255 -20.17 12.91 15.65
CA THR A 255 -21.16 12.72 16.72
C THR A 255 -22.15 13.87 16.77
N LEU A 256 -23.45 13.54 16.69
CA LEU A 256 -24.55 14.47 16.97
C LEU A 256 -25.06 14.25 18.39
N ASP A 257 -24.83 15.21 19.27
CA ASP A 257 -25.40 15.24 20.62
C ASP A 257 -26.65 16.14 20.63
N PHE A 258 -27.80 15.58 21.02
CA PHE A 258 -29.06 16.33 21.07
C PHE A 258 -29.07 17.40 22.17
N SER A 259 -28.20 17.30 23.18
CA SER A 259 -28.06 18.32 24.22
C SER A 259 -27.39 19.61 23.70
N ASP A 260 -26.54 19.50 22.67
CA ASP A 260 -25.90 20.64 22.01
C ASP A 260 -26.84 21.40 21.06
N ASN A 261 -28.04 20.84 20.79
CA ASN A 261 -29.04 21.40 19.88
C ASN A 261 -30.36 21.71 20.63
N PRO A 262 -30.35 22.61 21.64
CA PRO A 262 -31.49 22.83 22.53
C PRO A 262 -32.70 23.49 21.84
N ALA A 263 -32.52 24.02 20.64
CA ALA A 263 -33.54 24.71 19.84
C ALA A 263 -34.19 23.80 18.79
N LEU A 264 -33.90 22.49 18.78
CA LEU A 264 -34.60 21.54 17.90
C LEU A 264 -36.11 21.63 18.11
N SER A 265 -36.86 21.74 17.01
CA SER A 265 -38.31 21.72 17.05
C SER A 265 -38.86 20.41 17.63
N ILE A 266 -40.08 20.44 18.17
CA ILE A 266 -40.77 19.24 18.65
C ILE A 266 -41.43 18.58 17.45
N GLY A 267 -41.30 17.26 17.31
CA GLY A 267 -41.88 16.50 16.22
C GLY A 267 -41.00 15.34 15.74
N GLU A 268 -41.40 14.71 14.63
CA GLU A 268 -40.57 13.70 13.97
C GLU A 268 -39.56 14.39 13.04
N HIS A 269 -38.27 14.08 13.20
CA HIS A 269 -37.14 14.54 12.42
C HIS A 269 -36.61 13.42 11.53
N LEU A 270 -36.48 13.70 10.24
CA LEU A 270 -35.59 12.98 9.32
C LEU A 270 -34.21 13.64 9.38
N ILE A 271 -33.30 13.03 10.12
CA ILE A 271 -31.91 13.46 10.24
C ILE A 271 -31.10 12.77 9.15
N THR A 272 -30.52 13.55 8.25
CA THR A 272 -29.62 13.09 7.21
C THR A 272 -28.18 13.30 7.65
N ILE A 273 -27.41 12.22 7.71
CA ILE A 273 -25.97 12.24 7.87
C ILE A 273 -25.36 12.20 6.48
N ARG A 274 -24.45 13.11 6.18
CA ARG A 274 -23.64 13.09 4.96
C ARG A 274 -22.18 12.98 5.33
N ALA A 275 -21.49 12.02 4.74
CA ALA A 275 -20.05 11.84 4.87
C ALA A 275 -19.37 12.13 3.52
N THR A 276 -18.25 12.86 3.52
CA THR A 276 -17.51 13.25 2.30
C THR A 276 -16.11 12.65 2.31
N GLY A 277 -15.79 11.86 1.30
CA GLY A 277 -14.47 11.24 1.11
C GLY A 277 -13.40 12.24 0.69
N LYS A 278 -12.13 11.80 0.70
CA LYS A 278 -10.97 12.64 0.32
C LYS A 278 -11.02 13.09 -1.13
N ASP A 279 -11.67 12.31 -2.00
CA ASP A 279 -11.88 12.62 -3.41
C ASP A 279 -13.07 13.58 -3.65
N GLY A 280 -13.76 14.00 -2.58
CA GLY A 280 -14.94 14.85 -2.65
C GLY A 280 -16.24 14.12 -2.94
N THR A 281 -16.21 12.79 -3.13
CA THR A 281 -17.43 11.98 -3.23
C THR A 281 -18.14 11.96 -1.89
N SER A 282 -19.47 11.83 -1.90
CA SER A 282 -20.24 11.85 -0.66
C SER A 282 -21.34 10.81 -0.65
N ILE A 283 -21.54 10.20 0.51
CA ILE A 283 -22.63 9.27 0.79
C ILE A 283 -23.50 9.79 1.92
N SER A 284 -24.76 9.37 1.93
CA SER A 284 -25.75 9.86 2.89
C SER A 284 -26.52 8.70 3.52
N LEU A 285 -26.84 8.83 4.80
CA LEU A 285 -27.72 7.92 5.53
C LEU A 285 -28.81 8.75 6.23
N MET A 286 -30.03 8.24 6.31
CA MET A 286 -31.14 8.89 6.99
C MET A 286 -31.54 8.14 8.26
N ARG A 287 -31.85 8.88 9.33
CA ARG A 287 -32.38 8.37 10.61
C ARG A 287 -33.64 9.13 11.01
N ARG A 288 -34.63 8.42 11.56
CA ARG A 288 -35.85 9.01 12.12
C ARG A 288 -35.68 9.22 13.62
N VAL A 289 -35.97 10.43 14.09
CA VAL A 289 -35.88 10.80 15.50
C VAL A 289 -37.11 11.59 15.90
N GLU A 290 -37.88 11.14 16.87
CA GLU A 290 -39.01 11.89 17.45
C GLU A 290 -38.51 12.72 18.65
N ILE A 291 -38.58 14.03 18.55
CA ILE A 291 -38.24 14.97 19.63
C ILE A 291 -39.52 15.32 20.40
N LYS A 292 -39.55 14.99 21.69
CA LYS A 292 -40.67 15.30 22.61
C LYS A 292 -40.32 16.47 23.52
N SER A 293 -41.32 17.29 23.87
CA SER A 293 -41.16 18.36 24.87
C SER A 293 -40.74 17.80 26.22
N VAL A 294 -39.92 18.54 26.96
CA VAL A 294 -39.71 18.27 28.39
C VAL A 294 -41.04 18.49 29.11
N ALA A 295 -41.52 17.50 29.86
CA ALA A 295 -42.75 17.63 30.62
C ALA A 295 -42.60 18.76 31.66
N THR A 296 -43.42 19.79 31.55
CA THR A 296 -43.54 20.81 32.62
C THR A 296 -44.17 20.12 33.83
N PRO A 297 -43.57 20.17 35.03
CA PRO A 297 -44.21 19.63 36.22
C PRO A 297 -45.58 20.31 36.42
N GLN A 298 -46.63 19.50 36.51
CA GLN A 298 -47.97 19.95 36.89
C GLN A 298 -47.90 20.50 38.33
N ASP A 299 -48.10 21.81 38.50
CA ASP A 299 -48.34 22.42 39.80
C ASP A 299 -49.60 21.81 40.42
N GLY A 300 -49.39 20.84 41.30
CA GLY A 300 -50.44 20.18 42.07
C GLY A 300 -50.85 21.02 43.28
N THR A 301 -51.83 21.91 43.10
CA THR A 301 -52.68 22.41 44.20
C THR A 301 -53.92 21.51 44.30
N GLY A 302 -53.79 20.40 45.04
CA GLY A 302 -54.88 19.48 45.35
C GLY A 302 -54.88 19.13 46.84
N THR A 303 -55.75 19.80 47.58
CA THR A 303 -55.98 19.68 49.03
C THR A 303 -56.90 18.49 49.40
N GLY A 304 -56.57 17.81 50.52
CA GLY A 304 -57.47 16.99 51.35
C GLY A 304 -57.54 15.50 50.96
N SER A 305 -57.50 14.51 51.85
CA SER A 305 -57.65 14.45 53.31
C SER A 305 -57.10 13.08 53.81
N PRO A 306 -56.85 12.89 55.12
CA PRO A 306 -56.14 11.73 55.69
C PRO A 306 -57.11 10.69 56.29
N ASP A 307 -56.77 9.40 56.20
CA ASP A 307 -56.94 8.44 57.31
C ASP A 307 -56.38 7.06 56.93
N GLY A 308 -55.88 6.29 57.91
CA GLY A 308 -55.71 4.85 57.76
C GLY A 308 -54.36 4.22 58.12
N SER A 309 -54.04 4.21 59.43
CA SER A 309 -53.56 3.05 60.22
C SER A 309 -52.31 2.24 59.81
N GLN A 310 -51.32 2.27 60.72
CA GLN A 310 -50.33 1.25 61.17
C GLN A 310 -50.67 -0.26 60.94
N PRO A 311 -49.70 -1.22 61.06
CA PRO A 311 -48.51 -1.21 61.95
C PRO A 311 -47.16 -1.72 61.37
N PRO A 312 -46.07 -1.63 62.16
CA PRO A 312 -44.68 -1.86 61.75
C PRO A 312 -44.15 -3.26 62.13
N GLY A 313 -43.10 -3.69 61.41
CA GLY A 313 -42.28 -4.85 61.73
C GLY A 313 -41.63 -5.39 60.44
N GLY A 314 -40.35 -5.69 60.35
CA GLY A 314 -39.27 -5.71 61.32
C GLY A 314 -37.98 -6.07 60.58
N ASP A 315 -36.86 -5.78 61.22
CA ASP A 315 -35.54 -6.41 61.14
C ASP A 315 -35.21 -7.30 59.93
N ASN A 316 -34.12 -6.97 59.22
CA ASN A 316 -32.90 -7.74 59.44
C ASN A 316 -31.65 -7.08 58.86
N THR A 317 -30.59 -7.30 59.63
CA THR A 317 -29.22 -6.80 59.62
C THR A 317 -28.31 -7.55 58.64
N ASN A 318 -27.05 -7.09 58.61
CA ASN A 318 -25.82 -7.71 58.08
C ASN A 318 -25.55 -7.51 56.58
N GLN A 319 -24.57 -6.71 56.15
CA GLN A 319 -23.12 -6.77 56.44
C GLN A 319 -22.59 -8.20 56.47
N ASP A 320 -21.94 -8.66 55.40
CA ASP A 320 -20.47 -8.76 55.34
C ASP A 320 -20.05 -9.62 54.12
N PHE A 321 -18.99 -9.17 53.45
CA PHE A 321 -18.35 -9.87 52.33
C PHE A 321 -17.39 -10.92 52.90
N THR A 322 -17.67 -12.22 52.70
CA THR A 322 -16.73 -13.29 53.05
C THR A 322 -16.20 -14.02 51.82
N GLN A 323 -14.88 -13.98 51.67
CA GLN A 323 -14.08 -14.91 50.89
C GLN A 323 -13.75 -16.15 51.74
N GLY A 324 -13.61 -17.32 51.10
CA GLY A 324 -12.64 -18.34 51.53
C GLY A 324 -13.17 -19.69 52.04
N ARG A 325 -13.32 -20.64 51.10
CA ARG A 325 -13.00 -22.08 51.14
C ARG A 325 -12.95 -22.83 52.50
N ASN A 326 -13.82 -23.84 52.65
CA ASN A 326 -13.47 -25.29 52.73
C ASN A 326 -14.56 -26.09 53.49
N ILE A 327 -15.26 -26.99 52.78
CA ILE A 327 -15.94 -28.20 53.28
C ILE A 327 -15.96 -29.13 52.04
N GLY A 328 -15.62 -30.42 52.00
CA GLY A 328 -15.50 -31.49 52.99
C GLY A 328 -16.26 -32.70 52.44
N GLY A 329 -15.55 -33.76 52.03
CA GLY A 329 -16.06 -35.13 51.78
C GLY A 329 -16.94 -35.37 50.54
N PRO A 330 -16.78 -36.55 49.89
CA PRO A 330 -17.90 -37.48 49.95
C PRO A 330 -17.51 -38.95 50.19
N THR A 331 -18.40 -39.61 50.92
CA THR A 331 -18.53 -41.04 51.16
C THR A 331 -19.21 -41.79 49.99
N ALA A 332 -18.66 -42.96 49.69
CA ALA A 332 -19.26 -44.29 49.48
C ALA A 332 -20.60 -44.54 48.72
N ASP A 333 -20.58 -45.72 48.08
CA ASP A 333 -21.65 -46.61 47.57
C ASP A 333 -22.15 -46.39 46.12
N GLY A 334 -22.21 -47.41 45.24
CA GLY A 334 -21.97 -48.84 45.38
C GLY A 334 -22.34 -49.64 44.11
N ASN A 335 -22.31 -50.98 44.22
CA ASN A 335 -22.79 -52.05 43.30
C ASN A 335 -21.92 -52.38 42.08
N LYS A 336 -21.63 -53.65 41.67
CA LYS A 336 -22.17 -55.03 41.91
C LYS A 336 -21.23 -56.02 41.12
N PRO A 337 -21.50 -57.34 40.97
CA PRO A 337 -21.31 -58.47 41.88
C PRO A 337 -20.37 -59.58 41.33
N ILE A 338 -20.21 -60.63 42.15
CA ILE A 338 -19.49 -61.89 41.93
C ILE A 338 -20.32 -62.91 41.11
N GLY A 339 -19.62 -63.80 40.39
CA GLY A 339 -20.00 -65.21 40.16
C GLY A 339 -18.84 -66.01 39.51
N PRO A 340 -18.82 -67.36 39.52
CA PRO A 340 -19.42 -68.26 40.51
C PRO A 340 -18.74 -69.65 40.75
N ASP A 341 -17.42 -69.89 40.83
CA ASP A 341 -16.92 -71.30 40.88
C ASP A 341 -16.08 -71.70 42.12
N GLY A 342 -16.62 -71.60 43.33
CA GLY A 342 -15.88 -71.90 44.57
C GLY A 342 -15.18 -73.28 44.64
N LYS A 343 -13.87 -73.29 44.94
CA LYS A 343 -13.16 -74.05 46.01
C LYS A 343 -11.61 -73.94 45.89
N PRO A 344 -10.84 -74.26 46.96
CA PRO A 344 -9.83 -73.35 47.51
C PRO A 344 -8.36 -73.70 47.25
N ALA A 345 -7.55 -72.69 47.57
CA ALA A 345 -6.11 -72.60 47.60
C ALA A 345 -5.43 -73.49 48.65
N ASP A 346 -4.23 -73.96 48.32
CA ASP A 346 -3.02 -73.71 49.10
C ASP A 346 -1.78 -74.05 48.24
N GLU A 347 -0.97 -73.02 47.92
CA GLU A 347 0.51 -73.04 47.74
C GLU A 347 1.09 -71.78 47.07
N ASP A 348 0.28 -70.80 46.63
CA ASP A 348 0.78 -69.68 45.80
C ASP A 348 0.94 -68.31 46.52
N LEU A 349 0.88 -68.26 47.85
CA LEU A 349 0.94 -66.99 48.60
C LEU A 349 2.36 -66.48 48.92
N LEU A 350 3.41 -67.26 48.66
CA LEU A 350 4.80 -66.79 48.77
C LEU A 350 5.36 -66.19 47.47
N SER A 351 4.78 -66.51 46.30
CA SER A 351 5.25 -65.98 45.00
C SER A 351 4.69 -64.58 44.71
N ALA A 352 3.48 -64.26 45.21
CA ALA A 352 2.82 -62.98 44.98
C ALA A 352 3.38 -61.83 45.82
N ALA A 353 3.80 -62.08 47.07
CA ALA A 353 4.41 -61.06 47.93
C ALA A 353 5.81 -60.67 47.42
N ASP A 354 6.62 -61.66 47.02
CA ASP A 354 7.94 -61.43 46.41
C ASP A 354 7.81 -60.72 45.05
N LYS A 355 6.80 -61.08 44.24
CA LYS A 355 6.51 -60.39 42.98
C LYS A 355 6.00 -58.96 43.20
N TYR A 356 5.15 -58.72 44.20
CA TYR A 356 4.66 -57.38 44.53
C TYR A 356 5.79 -56.47 45.03
N ILE A 357 6.70 -56.97 45.88
CA ILE A 357 7.87 -56.21 46.34
C ILE A 357 8.81 -55.92 45.17
N LEU A 358 9.04 -56.91 44.28
CA LEU A 358 9.91 -56.74 43.11
C LEU A 358 9.31 -55.79 42.07
N ASP A 359 8.00 -55.87 41.78
CA ASP A 359 7.31 -54.97 40.85
C ASP A 359 7.17 -53.55 41.44
N THR A 360 7.03 -53.40 42.76
CA THR A 360 7.08 -52.09 43.45
C THR A 360 8.48 -51.48 43.36
N ALA A 361 9.54 -52.27 43.56
CA ALA A 361 10.92 -51.82 43.41
C ALA A 361 11.26 -51.48 41.95
N LYS A 362 10.77 -52.26 40.98
CA LYS A 362 10.93 -51.99 39.54
C LYS A 362 10.23 -50.71 39.13
N THR A 363 9.00 -50.52 39.61
CA THR A 363 8.21 -49.31 39.34
C THR A 363 8.87 -48.09 40.01
N ALA A 364 9.42 -48.21 41.21
CA ALA A 364 10.19 -47.13 41.83
C ALA A 364 11.45 -46.76 41.02
N LEU A 365 12.14 -47.74 40.42
CA LEU A 365 13.31 -47.50 39.56
C LEU A 365 12.97 -46.90 38.18
N THR A 366 11.82 -47.26 37.58
CA THR A 366 11.49 -46.83 36.21
C THR A 366 10.71 -45.52 36.14
N THR A 367 10.14 -45.03 37.26
CA THR A 367 9.18 -43.91 37.20
C THR A 367 9.80 -42.52 37.46
N HIS A 368 11.10 -42.38 37.81
CA HIS A 368 11.70 -41.05 38.04
C HIS A 368 13.15 -40.87 37.56
N PRO A 369 13.35 -40.41 36.30
CA PRO A 369 14.53 -39.62 35.91
C PRO A 369 14.26 -38.10 35.92
N ALA A 370 12.99 -37.67 35.87
CA ALA A 370 12.62 -36.28 35.59
C ALA A 370 12.55 -35.35 36.83
N LYS A 371 12.92 -35.81 38.04
CA LYS A 371 12.85 -35.02 39.28
C LYS A 371 14.19 -34.78 40.00
N HIS A 372 15.29 -35.39 39.55
CA HIS A 372 16.60 -35.24 40.19
C HIS A 372 17.45 -34.21 39.43
N GLN A 373 18.08 -33.27 40.15
CA GLN A 373 18.89 -32.22 39.53
C GLN A 373 20.27 -32.72 39.06
N SER A 374 20.76 -33.86 39.55
CA SER A 374 21.99 -34.50 39.08
C SER A 374 21.95 -36.04 39.16
N ALA A 375 22.81 -36.70 38.39
CA ALA A 375 22.93 -38.16 38.37
C ALA A 375 23.38 -38.74 39.73
N MET A 376 24.23 -38.02 40.46
CA MET A 376 24.67 -38.39 41.80
C MET A 376 23.51 -38.45 42.80
N GLN A 377 22.58 -37.49 42.73
CA GLN A 377 21.43 -37.44 43.62
C GLN A 377 20.47 -38.62 43.39
N ALA A 378 20.31 -39.05 42.14
CA ALA A 378 19.52 -40.22 41.79
C ALA A 378 20.18 -41.53 42.26
N LEU A 379 21.51 -41.63 42.18
CA LEU A 379 22.26 -42.79 42.68
C LEU A 379 22.20 -42.92 44.21
N ASP A 380 22.29 -41.81 44.94
CA ASP A 380 22.17 -41.79 46.40
C ASP A 380 20.76 -42.14 46.89
N ASP A 381 19.72 -41.69 46.19
CA ASP A 381 18.34 -42.06 46.51
C ASP A 381 18.07 -43.55 46.20
N MET A 382 18.60 -44.08 45.09
CA MET A 382 18.54 -45.51 44.79
C MET A 382 19.24 -46.36 45.85
N LYS A 383 20.43 -45.93 46.29
CA LYS A 383 21.17 -46.59 47.36
C LYS A 383 20.36 -46.62 48.67
N ARG A 384 19.85 -45.46 49.11
CA ARG A 384 19.01 -45.36 50.33
C ARG A 384 17.77 -46.24 50.26
N ASN A 385 17.10 -46.30 49.11
CA ASN A 385 15.93 -47.14 48.92
C ASN A 385 16.29 -48.63 48.97
N LEU A 386 17.39 -49.05 48.34
CA LEU A 386 17.84 -50.45 48.40
C LEU A 386 18.31 -50.84 49.81
N GLU A 387 18.96 -49.95 50.55
CA GLU A 387 19.32 -50.16 51.96
C GLU A 387 18.08 -50.30 52.84
N THR A 388 17.06 -49.47 52.60
CA THR A 388 15.77 -49.53 53.31
C THR A 388 15.04 -50.84 53.01
N ILE A 389 15.03 -51.29 51.75
CA ILE A 389 14.49 -52.60 51.37
C ILE A 389 15.28 -53.71 52.06
N GLN A 390 16.62 -53.62 52.10
CA GLN A 390 17.45 -54.60 52.78
C GLN A 390 17.18 -54.67 54.29
N GLN A 391 16.93 -53.53 54.95
CA GLN A 391 16.59 -53.47 56.37
C GLN A 391 15.19 -54.02 56.66
N ASN A 392 14.23 -53.79 55.76
CA ASN A 392 12.85 -54.24 55.92
C ASN A 392 12.63 -55.71 55.50
N MET A 393 13.56 -56.30 54.75
CA MET A 393 13.61 -57.74 54.50
C MET A 393 13.97 -58.48 55.79
N GLY A 394 12.94 -58.87 56.56
CA GLY A 394 13.11 -59.75 57.72
C GLY A 394 13.79 -61.09 57.38
N THR A 395 14.11 -61.89 58.40
CA THR A 395 14.82 -63.17 58.24
C THR A 395 14.10 -64.20 57.37
N SER A 396 12.82 -64.00 57.09
CA SER A 396 11.93 -64.83 56.27
C SER A 396 12.03 -64.58 54.74
N ALA A 397 12.70 -63.53 54.26
CA ALA A 397 12.91 -63.32 52.83
C ALA A 397 13.88 -64.37 52.25
N SER A 398 13.60 -64.88 51.04
CA SER A 398 14.44 -65.91 50.42
C SER A 398 15.92 -65.46 50.31
N VAL A 399 16.85 -66.38 50.55
CA VAL A 399 18.31 -66.09 50.50
C VAL A 399 18.71 -65.50 49.14
N ASN A 400 18.02 -65.94 48.08
CA ASN A 400 18.24 -65.46 46.72
C ASN A 400 17.88 -63.97 46.57
N LEU A 401 16.74 -63.52 47.10
CA LEU A 401 16.34 -62.11 47.05
C LEU A 401 17.30 -61.22 47.86
N ARG A 402 17.70 -61.65 49.06
CA ARG A 402 18.71 -60.94 49.86
C ARG A 402 20.06 -60.82 49.15
N THR A 403 20.43 -61.84 48.37
CA THR A 403 21.67 -61.85 47.59
C THR A 403 21.58 -60.90 46.39
N GLN A 404 20.45 -60.88 45.69
CA GLN A 404 20.20 -59.98 44.57
C GLN A 404 20.23 -58.50 45.01
N VAL A 405 19.56 -58.15 46.11
CA VAL A 405 19.58 -56.77 46.65
C VAL A 405 21.00 -56.34 47.04
N ARG A 406 21.79 -57.23 47.67
CA ARG A 406 23.19 -56.93 48.01
C ARG A 406 24.07 -56.72 46.79
N ASN A 407 23.87 -57.52 45.74
CA ASN A 407 24.59 -57.36 44.47
C ASN A 407 24.23 -56.05 43.79
N LEU A 408 22.95 -55.66 43.79
CA LEU A 408 22.51 -54.36 43.27
C LEU A 408 23.14 -53.20 44.05
N LEU A 409 23.17 -53.24 45.38
CA LEU A 409 23.82 -52.23 46.21
C LEU A 409 25.30 -52.05 45.83
N LYS A 410 26.02 -53.15 45.66
CA LYS A 410 27.43 -53.12 45.23
C LYS A 410 27.61 -52.54 43.83
N SER A 411 26.68 -52.82 42.92
CA SER A 411 26.67 -52.22 41.58
C SER A 411 26.42 -50.72 41.63
N VAL A 412 25.49 -50.25 42.46
CA VAL A 412 25.22 -48.81 42.66
C VAL A 412 26.48 -48.11 43.20
N ASP A 413 27.13 -48.66 44.23
CA ASP A 413 28.38 -48.10 44.78
C ASP A 413 29.49 -47.98 43.73
N THR A 414 29.62 -48.99 42.87
CA THR A 414 30.62 -49.00 41.79
C THR A 414 30.34 -47.91 40.74
N VAL A 415 29.06 -47.71 40.39
CA VAL A 415 28.66 -46.67 39.44
C VAL A 415 28.88 -45.28 40.04
N THR A 416 28.50 -45.07 41.30
CA THR A 416 28.76 -43.81 42.03
C THR A 416 30.23 -43.43 42.02
N GLY A 417 31.14 -44.40 42.29
CA GLY A 417 32.58 -44.16 42.24
C GLY A 417 33.07 -43.69 40.86
N LYS A 418 32.61 -44.35 39.79
CA LYS A 418 32.98 -43.98 38.41
C LYS A 418 32.39 -42.64 37.97
N THR A 419 31.20 -42.29 38.45
CA THR A 419 30.57 -40.99 38.17
C THR A 419 31.36 -39.86 38.82
N LEU A 420 31.85 -40.04 40.06
CA LEU A 420 32.73 -39.07 40.73
C LEU A 420 34.08 -38.92 40.04
N GLU A 421 34.69 -40.01 39.58
CA GLU A 421 35.92 -39.96 38.78
C GLU A 421 35.73 -39.19 37.46
N ALA A 422 34.57 -39.37 36.81
CA ALA A 422 34.23 -38.65 35.59
C ALA A 422 33.93 -37.16 35.85
N GLU A 423 33.30 -36.81 36.97
CA GLU A 423 33.06 -35.42 37.37
C GLU A 423 34.37 -34.70 37.72
N ALA A 424 35.31 -35.38 38.39
CA ALA A 424 36.65 -34.85 38.65
C ALA A 424 37.44 -34.61 37.35
N ALA A 425 37.43 -35.57 36.43
CA ALA A 425 38.05 -35.41 35.11
C ALA A 425 37.40 -34.30 34.26
N ALA A 426 36.09 -34.08 34.42
CA ALA A 426 35.38 -32.99 33.76
C ALA A 426 35.69 -31.60 34.37
N ALA A 427 36.00 -31.53 35.67
CA ALA A 427 36.43 -30.30 36.33
C ALA A 427 37.81 -29.85 35.86
N ASP A 428 38.77 -30.78 35.74
CA ASP A 428 40.11 -30.51 35.19
C ASP A 428 40.03 -30.08 33.71
N PHE A 429 39.15 -30.70 32.93
CA PHE A 429 38.89 -30.30 31.54
C PHE A 429 38.30 -28.88 31.44
N ASN A 430 37.48 -28.48 32.42
CA ASN A 430 36.84 -27.15 32.45
C ASN A 430 37.85 -26.02 32.68
N GLU A 431 38.88 -26.24 33.49
CA GLU A 431 39.95 -25.28 33.76
C GLU A 431 40.81 -25.02 32.50
N ASP A 432 41.16 -26.07 31.76
CA ASP A 432 41.86 -25.96 30.48
C ASP A 432 41.01 -25.29 29.38
N THR A 433 39.71 -25.56 29.32
CA THR A 433 38.81 -24.82 28.42
C THR A 433 38.61 -23.37 28.83
N THR A 434 38.68 -23.03 30.11
CA THR A 434 38.58 -21.63 30.58
C THR A 434 39.81 -20.83 30.17
N ASN A 435 41.00 -21.41 30.29
CA ASN A 435 42.24 -20.79 29.83
C ASN A 435 42.29 -20.65 28.30
N LEU A 436 41.81 -21.66 27.57
CA LEU A 436 41.67 -21.60 26.12
C LEU A 436 40.60 -20.59 25.67
N GLN A 437 39.49 -20.47 26.40
CA GLN A 437 38.43 -19.52 26.12
C GLN A 437 38.88 -18.09 26.40
N ASN A 438 39.59 -17.84 27.50
CA ASN A 438 40.20 -16.53 27.79
C ASN A 438 41.22 -16.12 26.72
N ALA A 439 42.04 -17.06 26.23
CA ALA A 439 42.96 -16.81 25.13
C ALA A 439 42.24 -16.54 23.79
N LYS A 440 41.15 -17.27 23.50
CA LYS A 440 40.30 -17.04 22.32
C LYS A 440 39.55 -15.71 22.39
N ASP A 441 39.05 -15.33 23.56
CA ASP A 441 38.34 -14.07 23.79
C ASP A 441 39.29 -12.87 23.68
N PHE A 442 40.53 -13.00 24.16
CA PHE A 442 41.59 -12.00 23.93
C PHE A 442 41.94 -11.89 22.43
N LEU A 443 42.09 -13.01 21.73
CA LEU A 443 42.35 -13.03 20.29
C LEU A 443 41.18 -12.45 19.49
N ALA A 444 39.93 -12.76 19.88
CA ALA A 444 38.71 -12.23 19.28
C ALA A 444 38.54 -10.73 19.55
N ALA A 445 38.93 -10.23 20.74
CA ALA A 445 38.96 -8.80 21.05
C ALA A 445 39.99 -8.04 20.20
N ILE A 446 41.17 -8.64 19.94
CA ILE A 446 42.17 -8.10 19.00
C ILE A 446 41.64 -8.12 17.56
N GLN A 447 40.97 -9.19 17.15
CA GLN A 447 40.43 -9.35 15.79
C GLN A 447 39.19 -8.49 15.52
N ALA A 448 38.44 -8.10 16.55
CA ALA A 448 37.20 -7.32 16.43
C ALA A 448 37.40 -5.87 15.98
N ARG A 449 38.63 -5.33 15.94
CA ARG A 449 39.08 -4.01 15.41
C ARG A 449 38.35 -2.72 15.87
N ASP A 450 37.10 -2.80 16.33
CA ASP A 450 36.16 -1.69 16.55
C ASP A 450 35.71 -1.55 18.02
N LYS A 451 36.26 -2.33 18.96
CA LYS A 451 35.86 -2.24 20.37
C LYS A 451 36.79 -1.36 21.20
N ASP A 452 36.12 -0.60 22.05
CA ASP A 452 36.60 0.36 23.04
C ASP A 452 37.95 -0.01 23.66
N PHE A 453 38.82 0.98 23.82
CA PHE A 453 40.16 0.82 24.38
C PHE A 453 40.15 0.17 25.77
N ASP A 454 39.13 0.49 26.56
CA ASP A 454 38.88 -0.12 27.87
C ASP A 454 38.63 -1.63 27.76
N SER A 455 37.93 -2.08 26.71
CA SER A 455 37.70 -3.52 26.47
C SER A 455 38.99 -4.27 26.14
N LEU A 456 39.92 -3.64 25.41
CA LEU A 456 41.25 -4.21 25.09
C LEU A 456 42.14 -4.26 26.33
N GLN A 457 42.11 -3.22 27.16
CA GLN A 457 42.86 -3.16 28.41
C GLN A 457 42.32 -4.16 29.44
N THR A 458 41.00 -4.30 29.57
CA THR A 458 40.35 -5.30 30.41
C THR A 458 40.61 -6.72 29.91
N SER A 459 40.55 -6.97 28.60
CA SER A 459 40.83 -8.31 28.04
C SER A 459 42.29 -8.71 28.23
N TYR A 460 43.22 -7.77 28.08
CA TYR A 460 44.63 -8.00 28.38
C TYR A 460 44.86 -8.25 29.89
N ALA A 461 44.24 -7.45 30.75
CA ALA A 461 44.34 -7.65 32.20
C ALA A 461 43.77 -9.02 32.63
N ASN A 462 42.63 -9.42 32.07
CA ASN A 462 42.01 -10.72 32.34
C ASN A 462 42.86 -11.88 31.81
N PHE A 463 43.43 -11.75 30.61
CA PHE A 463 44.36 -12.73 30.06
C PHE A 463 45.59 -12.91 30.95
N VAL A 464 46.21 -11.82 31.40
CA VAL A 464 47.40 -11.91 32.25
C VAL A 464 47.08 -12.40 33.67
N ASN A 465 45.93 -12.01 34.22
CA ASN A 465 45.47 -12.49 35.53
C ASN A 465 45.03 -13.96 35.53
N GLY A 466 44.72 -14.54 34.36
CA GLY A 466 44.42 -15.96 34.19
C GLY A 466 45.66 -16.85 34.05
N LEU A 467 46.87 -16.28 34.00
CA LEU A 467 48.11 -17.05 33.94
C LEU A 467 48.61 -17.40 35.36
N PRO A 468 49.36 -18.51 35.53
CA PRO A 468 50.03 -18.81 36.79
C PRO A 468 50.86 -17.62 37.29
N ALA A 469 50.85 -17.35 38.60
CA ALA A 469 51.39 -16.13 39.21
C ALA A 469 52.84 -15.79 38.78
N ASP A 470 53.67 -16.82 38.59
CA ASP A 470 55.08 -16.72 38.21
C ASP A 470 55.26 -16.27 36.74
N TYR A 471 54.32 -16.65 35.87
CA TYR A 471 54.24 -16.22 34.48
C TYR A 471 53.58 -14.85 34.34
N ALA A 472 52.53 -14.58 35.12
CA ALA A 472 51.88 -13.28 35.16
C ALA A 472 52.87 -12.16 35.56
N ALA A 473 53.73 -12.40 36.56
CA ALA A 473 54.77 -11.47 37.00
C ALA A 473 55.83 -11.19 35.93
N ASN A 474 56.24 -12.20 35.15
CA ASN A 474 57.20 -12.03 34.05
C ASN A 474 56.59 -11.32 32.83
N ILE A 475 55.29 -11.52 32.56
CA ILE A 475 54.59 -10.95 31.40
C ILE A 475 54.12 -9.52 31.67
N GLN A 476 53.69 -9.18 32.89
CA GLN A 476 53.32 -7.80 33.30
C GLN A 476 54.50 -6.83 33.28
N GLY A 477 55.73 -7.31 33.47
CA GLY A 477 56.96 -6.50 33.46
C GLY A 477 57.73 -6.51 32.13
N SER A 478 57.35 -7.37 31.18
CA SER A 478 58.12 -7.55 29.94
C SER A 478 57.89 -6.40 28.97
N THR A 479 58.98 -5.77 28.52
CA THR A 479 58.94 -4.71 27.50
C THR A 479 58.28 -5.21 26.20
N ALA A 480 58.33 -6.53 25.92
CA ALA A 480 57.73 -7.13 24.73
C ALA A 480 56.18 -7.10 24.78
N SER A 481 55.58 -7.33 25.95
CA SER A 481 54.12 -7.31 26.12
C SER A 481 53.57 -5.88 25.99
N LEU A 482 54.29 -4.91 26.54
CA LEU A 482 53.97 -3.48 26.41
C LEU A 482 54.09 -2.98 24.96
N LEU A 483 55.12 -3.44 24.22
CA LEU A 483 55.29 -3.09 22.80
C LEU A 483 54.21 -3.70 21.92
N LEU A 484 53.73 -4.91 22.23
CA LEU A 484 52.64 -5.55 21.48
C LEU A 484 51.30 -4.83 21.71
N LEU A 485 50.98 -4.49 22.97
CA LEU A 485 49.79 -3.71 23.31
C LEU A 485 49.83 -2.32 22.66
N GLU A 486 50.99 -1.67 22.66
CA GLU A 486 51.17 -0.37 22.04
C GLU A 486 51.05 -0.42 20.51
N ALA A 487 51.52 -1.49 19.86
CA ALA A 487 51.37 -1.68 18.42
C ALA A 487 49.89 -1.77 17.99
N GLU A 488 49.04 -2.40 18.80
CA GLU A 488 47.59 -2.43 18.57
C GLU A 488 46.92 -1.09 18.91
N ARG A 489 47.32 -0.44 20.00
CA ARG A 489 46.83 0.91 20.36
C ARG A 489 47.09 1.94 19.25
N VAL A 490 48.26 1.91 18.62
CA VAL A 490 48.58 2.80 17.50
C VAL A 490 47.60 2.61 16.33
N LYS A 491 47.22 1.37 15.99
CA LYS A 491 46.25 1.11 14.91
C LYS A 491 44.87 1.66 15.22
N VAL A 492 44.40 1.51 16.47
CA VAL A 492 43.11 2.06 16.92
C VAL A 492 43.12 3.58 16.83
N VAL A 493 44.17 4.22 17.37
CA VAL A 493 44.34 5.67 17.33
C VAL A 493 44.40 6.21 15.90
N GLU A 494 45.16 5.55 15.01
CA GLU A 494 45.22 5.91 13.59
C GLU A 494 43.83 5.79 12.92
N GLY A 495 43.05 4.78 13.29
CA GLY A 495 41.65 4.61 12.85
C GLY A 495 40.74 5.75 13.30
N ILE A 496 40.83 6.16 14.57
CA ILE A 496 40.07 7.29 15.13
C ILE A 496 40.39 8.58 14.36
N ILE A 497 41.68 8.87 14.13
CA ILE A 497 42.10 10.06 13.39
C ILE A 497 41.66 10.01 11.92
N ALA A 498 41.72 8.84 11.27
CA ALA A 498 41.23 8.68 9.91
C ALA A 498 39.71 8.95 9.81
N ASN A 499 38.93 8.48 10.78
CA ASN A 499 37.49 8.76 10.86
C ASN A 499 37.22 10.24 11.15
N ALA A 500 37.97 10.87 12.07
CA ALA A 500 37.88 12.30 12.34
C ALA A 500 38.13 13.14 11.08
N LYS A 501 39.13 12.78 10.26
CA LYS A 501 39.40 13.43 8.96
C LYS A 501 38.22 13.30 7.99
N LYS A 502 37.54 12.15 7.95
CA LYS A 502 36.31 11.96 7.14
C LYS A 502 35.17 12.85 7.62
N GLU A 503 34.94 12.95 8.93
CA GLU A 503 33.90 13.81 9.50
C GLU A 503 34.15 15.30 9.23
N VAL A 504 35.41 15.75 9.30
CA VAL A 504 35.80 17.10 8.86
C VAL A 504 35.49 17.33 7.38
N GLN A 505 35.75 16.34 6.52
CA GLN A 505 35.44 16.46 5.10
C GLN A 505 33.91 16.55 4.85
N LYS A 506 33.11 15.72 5.53
CA LYS A 506 31.63 15.83 5.48
C LYS A 506 31.15 17.21 5.92
N ALA A 507 31.70 17.76 7.00
CA ALA A 507 31.34 19.09 7.48
C ALA A 507 31.73 20.20 6.49
N LYS A 508 32.87 20.09 5.81
CA LYS A 508 33.27 21.01 4.73
C LYS A 508 32.32 20.94 3.54
N ASP A 509 31.91 19.74 3.15
CA ASP A 509 30.98 19.56 2.05
C ASP A 509 29.60 20.11 2.43
N ALA A 510 29.14 19.87 3.66
CA ALA A 510 27.94 20.51 4.22
C ALA A 510 28.06 22.04 4.26
N TYR A 511 29.23 22.60 4.62
CA TYR A 511 29.45 24.05 4.60
C TYR A 511 29.41 24.64 3.17
N ARG A 512 29.94 23.91 2.17
CA ARG A 512 29.91 24.30 0.76
C ARG A 512 28.51 24.17 0.15
N SER A 513 27.79 23.10 0.49
CA SER A 513 26.43 22.84 0.01
C SER A 513 25.38 23.62 0.77
N ALA A 514 25.71 24.10 1.99
CA ALA A 514 24.82 24.89 2.82
C ALA A 514 24.26 26.03 2.00
N SER A 515 22.93 26.05 1.85
CA SER A 515 22.29 27.05 1.02
C SER A 515 22.61 28.46 1.53
N ARG A 516 22.38 29.48 0.70
CA ARG A 516 22.51 30.88 1.16
C ARG A 516 21.55 31.20 2.31
N ALA A 517 20.58 30.33 2.60
CA ALA A 517 19.61 30.45 3.68
C ALA A 517 20.14 30.15 5.08
N VAL A 518 21.22 29.38 5.18
CA VAL A 518 21.80 29.06 6.48
C VAL A 518 22.39 30.36 7.03
N SER A 519 21.95 30.76 8.23
CA SER A 519 22.32 32.05 8.82
C SER A 519 23.83 32.22 8.82
N SER A 520 24.30 33.46 8.58
CA SER A 520 25.72 33.78 8.62
C SER A 520 26.36 33.37 9.95
N THR A 521 25.59 33.45 11.04
CA THR A 521 25.97 32.97 12.37
C THR A 521 26.22 31.46 12.40
N LEU A 522 25.31 30.63 11.85
CA LEU A 522 25.51 29.18 11.80
C LEU A 522 26.69 28.80 10.89
N LYS A 523 26.83 29.46 9.74
CA LYS A 523 27.98 29.22 8.84
C LYS A 523 29.29 29.56 9.51
N THR A 524 29.35 30.71 10.21
CA THR A 524 30.55 31.12 10.96
C THR A 524 30.87 30.16 12.09
N ALA A 525 29.85 29.67 12.81
CA ALA A 525 30.03 28.67 13.86
C ALA A 525 30.53 27.33 13.32
N LEU A 526 30.00 26.86 12.18
CA LEU A 526 30.47 25.65 11.51
C LEU A 526 31.90 25.79 10.99
N ASP A 527 32.24 26.91 10.33
CA ASP A 527 33.61 27.19 9.87
C ASP A 527 34.61 27.25 11.04
N THR A 528 34.21 27.86 12.16
CA THR A 528 35.02 27.90 13.39
C THR A 528 35.24 26.49 13.94
N ALA A 529 34.20 25.64 13.96
CA ALA A 529 34.30 24.26 14.41
C ALA A 529 35.18 23.41 13.49
N ILE A 530 35.08 23.58 12.16
CA ILE A 530 35.94 22.92 11.16
C ILE A 530 37.40 23.27 11.43
N LYS A 531 37.73 24.57 11.54
CA LYS A 531 39.10 25.04 11.82
C LYS A 531 39.64 24.53 13.14
N GLN A 532 38.79 24.43 14.17
CA GLN A 532 39.19 23.88 15.46
C GLN A 532 39.53 22.38 15.34
N ALA A 533 38.65 21.58 14.74
CA ALA A 533 38.88 20.15 14.54
C ALA A 533 40.14 19.86 13.69
N GLU A 534 40.41 20.65 12.65
CA GLU A 534 41.63 20.53 11.85
C GLU A 534 42.91 20.81 12.65
N ARG A 535 42.89 21.82 13.53
CA ARG A 535 44.02 22.12 14.42
C ARG A 535 44.27 20.98 15.40
N ASP A 536 43.22 20.43 15.98
CA ASP A 536 43.32 19.35 16.97
C ASP A 536 43.81 18.05 16.32
N ILE A 537 43.31 17.70 15.13
CA ILE A 537 43.80 16.56 14.34
C ILE A 537 45.29 16.71 14.03
N LYS A 538 45.74 17.90 13.61
CA LYS A 538 47.16 18.16 13.32
C LYS A 538 48.03 18.04 14.57
N SER A 539 47.51 18.45 15.73
CA SER A 539 48.18 18.28 17.03
C SER A 539 48.31 16.80 17.39
N ALA A 540 47.24 16.02 17.23
CA ALA A 540 47.23 14.59 17.48
C ALA A 540 48.17 13.83 16.53
N ASP A 541 48.17 14.12 15.23
CA ASP A 541 49.12 13.54 14.25
C ASP A 541 50.58 13.75 14.71
N SER A 542 50.90 14.95 15.23
CA SER A 542 52.23 15.26 15.78
C SER A 542 52.55 14.46 17.05
N ALA A 543 51.58 14.28 17.95
CA ALA A 543 51.74 13.48 19.16
C ALA A 543 51.91 11.99 18.85
N ILE A 544 51.16 11.46 17.88
CA ILE A 544 51.30 10.08 17.37
C ILE A 544 52.71 9.87 16.80
N ALA A 545 53.23 10.78 15.97
CA ALA A 545 54.57 10.66 15.41
C ALA A 545 55.66 10.64 16.50
N LYS A 546 55.50 11.45 17.56
CA LYS A 546 56.40 11.44 18.74
C LYS A 546 56.31 10.12 19.50
N ALA A 547 55.11 9.60 19.74
CA ALA A 547 54.88 8.31 20.38
C ALA A 547 55.49 7.15 19.58
N GLN A 548 55.31 7.12 18.26
CA GLN A 548 55.93 6.12 17.38
C GLN A 548 57.46 6.18 17.41
N THR A 549 58.02 7.39 17.46
CA THR A 549 59.48 7.59 17.57
C THR A 549 60.00 7.09 18.92
N ALA A 550 59.31 7.42 20.02
CA ALA A 550 59.68 6.94 21.35
C ALA A 550 59.57 5.41 21.47
N THR A 551 58.55 4.82 20.86
CA THR A 551 58.34 3.36 20.79
C THR A 551 59.44 2.66 19.99
N ARG A 552 59.87 3.23 18.85
CA ARG A 552 61.03 2.74 18.09
C ARG A 552 62.32 2.78 18.92
N ASN A 553 62.55 3.87 19.64
CA ASN A 553 63.72 3.99 20.52
C ASN A 553 63.70 2.94 21.64
N LEU A 554 62.53 2.69 22.26
CA LEU A 554 62.35 1.63 23.25
C LEU A 554 62.59 0.23 22.65
N THR A 555 62.05 -0.03 21.47
CA THR A 555 62.24 -1.32 20.76
C THR A 555 63.72 -1.59 20.46
N SER A 556 64.48 -0.55 20.12
CA SER A 556 65.91 -0.68 19.86
C SER A 556 66.74 -1.04 21.09
N ARG A 557 66.25 -0.69 22.30
CA ARG A 557 66.93 -0.88 23.59
C ARG A 557 65.91 -1.16 24.71
N PRO A 558 65.34 -2.38 24.76
CA PRO A 558 64.15 -2.69 25.57
C PRO A 558 64.37 -2.64 27.09
N THR A 559 65.62 -2.76 27.53
CA THR A 559 66.03 -2.76 28.94
C THR A 559 66.37 -1.37 29.47
N ASN A 560 66.31 -0.32 28.63
CA ASN A 560 66.68 1.03 29.02
C ASN A 560 65.48 1.78 29.65
N ASN A 561 65.56 2.01 30.97
CA ASN A 561 64.47 2.60 31.75
C ASN A 561 64.14 4.06 31.35
N THR A 562 65.10 4.80 30.78
CA THR A 562 64.89 6.16 30.27
C THR A 562 64.04 6.14 29.00
N TYR A 563 64.27 5.18 28.08
CA TYR A 563 63.41 5.04 26.90
C TYR A 563 62.01 4.58 27.26
N LEU A 564 61.87 3.72 28.27
CA LEU A 564 60.56 3.30 28.77
C LEU A 564 59.76 4.49 29.33
N THR A 565 60.39 5.31 30.17
CA THR A 565 59.76 6.52 30.74
C THR A 565 59.37 7.53 29.65
N ASN A 566 60.26 7.75 28.67
CA ASN A 566 59.98 8.67 27.57
C ASN A 566 58.86 8.16 26.65
N ALA A 567 58.79 6.84 26.40
CA ALA A 567 57.70 6.23 25.64
C ALA A 567 56.35 6.39 26.35
N LYS A 568 56.28 6.07 27.65
CA LYS A 568 55.05 6.25 28.47
C LYS A 568 54.52 7.69 28.41
N LYS A 569 55.39 8.68 28.64
CA LYS A 569 54.99 10.10 28.57
C LYS A 569 54.51 10.51 27.18
N ALA A 570 55.13 9.97 26.13
CA ALA A 570 54.71 10.23 24.75
C ALA A 570 53.36 9.57 24.43
N TRP A 571 53.08 8.38 24.98
CA TRP A 571 51.78 7.70 24.87
C TRP A 571 50.68 8.48 25.59
N GLU A 572 50.90 8.92 26.83
CA GLU A 572 49.94 9.76 27.58
C GLU A 572 49.62 11.07 26.83
N THR A 573 50.64 11.70 26.25
CA THR A 573 50.45 12.93 25.45
C THR A 573 49.65 12.67 24.18
N ARG A 574 49.86 11.52 23.52
CA ARG A 574 49.07 11.08 22.37
C ARG A 574 47.62 10.88 22.78
N ASP A 575 47.36 10.11 23.83
CA ASP A 575 46.02 9.72 24.25
C ASP A 575 45.18 10.96 24.62
N ALA A 576 45.77 11.92 25.37
CA ALA A 576 45.11 13.20 25.67
C ALA A 576 44.83 14.06 24.41
N SER A 577 45.70 13.99 23.39
CA SER A 577 45.47 14.69 22.11
C SER A 577 44.35 14.04 21.31
N VAL A 578 44.20 12.72 21.36
CA VAL A 578 43.12 11.97 20.70
C VAL A 578 41.77 12.27 21.35
N GLU A 579 41.70 12.29 22.68
CA GLU A 579 40.49 12.68 23.43
C GLU A 579 40.01 14.10 23.06
N THR A 580 40.95 15.03 22.87
CA THR A 580 40.66 16.39 22.38
C THR A 580 40.06 16.37 20.97
N VAL A 581 40.57 15.52 20.08
CA VAL A 581 40.01 15.34 18.72
C VAL A 581 38.58 14.81 18.78
N GLU A 582 38.32 13.79 19.60
CA GLU A 582 36.96 13.22 19.75
C GLU A 582 35.95 14.27 20.22
N THR A 583 36.32 15.07 21.22
CA THR A 583 35.48 16.18 21.71
C THR A 583 35.20 17.21 20.61
N SER A 584 36.21 17.57 19.81
CA SER A 584 36.06 18.50 18.68
C SER A 584 35.20 17.93 17.55
N ILE A 585 35.27 16.62 17.29
CA ILE A 585 34.41 15.94 16.31
C ILE A 585 32.95 15.91 16.76
N LEU A 586 32.66 15.62 18.04
CA LEU A 586 31.29 15.66 18.55
C LEU A 586 30.64 17.05 18.37
N ARG A 587 31.37 18.12 18.70
CA ARG A 587 30.92 19.50 18.47
C ARG A 587 30.72 19.79 16.98
N LEU A 588 31.62 19.31 16.13
CA LEU A 588 31.52 19.47 14.68
C LEU A 588 30.27 18.78 14.11
N GLN A 589 29.97 17.56 14.57
CA GLN A 589 28.79 16.80 14.17
C GLN A 589 27.49 17.52 14.57
N GLU A 590 27.43 18.05 15.79
CA GLU A 590 26.29 18.85 16.28
C GLU A 590 26.04 20.07 15.38
N LYS A 591 27.09 20.82 15.02
CA LYS A 591 26.95 22.01 14.15
C LYS A 591 26.66 21.65 12.70
N THR A 592 27.22 20.56 12.20
CA THR A 592 26.94 20.05 10.85
C THR A 592 25.47 19.65 10.75
N LYS A 593 24.94 18.93 11.75
CA LYS A 593 23.54 18.56 11.84
C LYS A 593 22.62 19.78 11.86
N ALA A 594 22.93 20.79 12.69
CA ALA A 594 22.13 22.01 12.76
C ALA A 594 22.04 22.76 11.40
N VAL A 595 23.11 22.75 10.60
CA VAL A 595 23.11 23.33 9.25
C VAL A 595 22.23 22.52 8.29
N VAL A 596 22.37 21.19 8.31
CA VAL A 596 21.61 20.28 7.44
C VAL A 596 20.11 20.30 7.75
N ASP A 597 19.74 20.32 9.04
CA ASP A 597 18.33 20.34 9.47
C ASP A 597 17.60 21.62 9.02
N VAL A 598 18.29 22.77 9.04
CA VAL A 598 17.74 24.05 8.55
C VAL A 598 17.50 24.01 7.03
N ASP A 599 18.46 23.51 6.25
CA ASP A 599 18.30 23.37 4.80
C ASP A 599 17.17 22.39 4.45
N ALA A 600 17.06 21.27 5.16
CA ALA A 600 15.98 20.31 4.97
C ALA A 600 14.59 20.94 5.23
N GLY A 601 14.45 21.73 6.29
CA GLY A 601 13.20 22.44 6.61
C GLY A 601 12.78 23.46 5.54
N ILE A 602 13.76 24.16 4.95
CA ILE A 602 13.50 25.14 3.87
C ILE A 602 13.11 24.44 2.57
N ILE A 603 13.80 23.34 2.23
CA ILE A 603 13.46 22.51 1.06
C ILE A 603 12.05 21.93 1.21
N ALA A 604 11.69 21.41 2.39
CA ALA A 604 10.37 20.88 2.67
C ALA A 604 9.27 21.95 2.54
N ALA A 605 9.49 23.16 3.06
CA ALA A 605 8.55 24.27 2.94
C ALA A 605 8.37 24.73 1.49
N ALA A 606 9.47 24.81 0.72
CA ALA A 606 9.42 25.15 -0.70
C ALA A 606 8.67 24.08 -1.52
N LYS A 607 8.90 22.80 -1.22
CA LYS A 607 8.19 21.68 -1.87
C LYS A 607 6.69 21.69 -1.57
N ALA A 608 6.31 21.89 -0.31
CA ALA A 608 4.90 21.96 0.08
C ALA A 608 4.15 23.10 -0.64
N GLU A 609 4.81 24.25 -0.85
CA GLU A 609 4.20 25.36 -1.60
C GLU A 609 4.13 25.09 -3.10
N GLN A 610 5.13 24.40 -3.67
CA GLN A 610 5.07 23.95 -5.05
C GLN A 610 3.88 23.01 -5.28
N GLU A 611 3.67 22.05 -4.39
CA GLU A 611 2.52 21.13 -4.45
C GLU A 611 1.18 21.88 -4.38
N LYS A 612 1.08 22.92 -3.54
CA LYS A 612 -0.11 23.80 -3.51
C LYS A 612 -0.30 24.57 -4.82
N ALA A 613 0.76 25.13 -5.39
CA ALA A 613 0.71 25.84 -6.66
C ALA A 613 0.28 24.93 -7.81
N ASP A 614 0.74 23.67 -7.82
CA ASP A 614 0.36 22.67 -8.81
C ASP A 614 -1.13 22.28 -8.69
N MET A 615 -1.63 22.08 -7.46
CA MET A 615 -3.07 21.86 -7.22
C MET A 615 -3.93 23.05 -7.65
N ALA A 616 -3.51 24.28 -7.34
CA ALA A 616 -4.19 25.50 -7.76
C ALA A 616 -4.20 25.64 -9.29
N SER A 617 -3.08 25.34 -9.95
CA SER A 617 -2.97 25.32 -11.42
C SER A 617 -3.94 24.32 -12.05
N LYS A 618 -4.01 23.09 -11.51
CA LYS A 618 -4.99 22.09 -11.95
C LYS A 618 -6.42 22.60 -11.82
N ARG A 619 -6.77 23.20 -10.68
CA ARG A 619 -8.12 23.73 -10.44
C ARG A 619 -8.48 24.88 -11.39
N ILE A 620 -7.51 25.74 -11.73
CA ILE A 620 -7.65 26.78 -12.75
C ILE A 620 -7.92 26.18 -14.13
N GLN A 621 -7.26 25.07 -14.50
CA GLN A 621 -7.51 24.38 -15.76
C GLN A 621 -8.89 23.73 -15.81
N GLU A 622 -9.32 23.07 -14.72
CA GLU A 622 -10.67 22.53 -14.60
C GLU A 622 -11.74 23.62 -14.77
N ALA A 623 -11.53 24.80 -14.17
CA ALA A 623 -12.42 25.95 -14.34
C ALA A 623 -12.51 26.41 -15.81
N LYS A 624 -11.38 26.45 -16.53
CA LYS A 624 -11.35 26.79 -17.97
C LYS A 624 -12.16 25.80 -18.80
N ILE A 625 -12.01 24.51 -18.52
CA ILE A 625 -12.77 23.44 -19.19
C ILE A 625 -14.26 23.56 -18.89
N ALA A 626 -14.65 23.83 -17.63
CA ALA A 626 -16.05 24.00 -17.24
C ALA A 626 -16.70 25.22 -17.93
N ILE A 627 -15.99 26.35 -17.98
CA ILE A 627 -16.42 27.56 -18.72
C ILE A 627 -16.62 27.23 -20.20
N GLN A 628 -15.63 26.60 -20.85
CA GLN A 628 -15.71 26.25 -22.27
C GLN A 628 -16.87 25.28 -22.55
N THR A 629 -17.04 24.25 -21.71
CA THR A 629 -18.13 23.28 -21.82
C THR A 629 -19.48 23.98 -21.70
N THR A 630 -19.62 24.90 -20.75
CA THR A 630 -20.85 25.69 -20.57
C THR A 630 -21.15 26.55 -21.80
N GLU A 631 -20.13 27.22 -22.36
CA GLU A 631 -20.29 28.01 -23.58
C GLU A 631 -20.71 27.16 -24.78
N ASP A 632 -20.17 25.96 -24.91
CA ASP A 632 -20.53 25.06 -25.99
C ASP A 632 -21.95 24.48 -25.81
N VAL A 633 -22.39 24.24 -24.57
CA VAL A 633 -23.79 23.93 -24.26
C VAL A 633 -24.70 25.11 -24.63
N ILE A 634 -24.33 26.34 -24.27
CA ILE A 634 -25.07 27.55 -24.65
C ILE A 634 -25.22 27.66 -26.18
N LYS A 635 -24.14 27.40 -26.94
CA LYS A 635 -24.16 27.43 -28.42
C LYS A 635 -25.02 26.32 -29.03
N ARG A 636 -25.12 25.16 -28.39
CA ARG A 636 -25.94 24.02 -28.85
C ARG A 636 -27.42 24.20 -28.52
N VAL A 637 -27.73 24.90 -27.42
CA VAL A 637 -29.08 25.04 -26.87
C VAL A 637 -29.60 26.50 -26.91
N PRO A 638 -29.41 27.31 -27.97
CA PRO A 638 -29.69 28.75 -27.92
C PRO A 638 -31.19 29.09 -27.89
N PHE A 639 -32.08 28.17 -28.27
CA PHE A 639 -33.52 28.45 -28.43
C PHE A 639 -34.41 27.82 -27.35
N VAL A 640 -33.83 27.07 -26.39
CA VAL A 640 -34.61 26.22 -25.48
C VAL A 640 -34.67 26.73 -24.03
N ILE A 641 -33.89 27.75 -23.71
CA ILE A 641 -33.67 28.17 -22.32
C ILE A 641 -34.62 29.32 -21.97
N PRO A 642 -35.46 29.20 -20.92
CA PRO A 642 -36.17 30.32 -20.34
C PRO A 642 -35.23 31.50 -20.10
N MET A 643 -35.63 32.71 -20.51
CA MET A 643 -34.76 33.89 -20.45
C MET A 643 -34.19 34.13 -19.03
N THR A 644 -34.96 33.83 -17.98
CA THR A 644 -34.52 33.89 -16.58
C THR A 644 -33.39 32.91 -16.25
N GLN A 645 -33.46 31.67 -16.75
CA GLN A 645 -32.40 30.67 -16.58
C GLN A 645 -31.14 31.06 -17.35
N MET A 646 -31.30 31.59 -18.57
CA MET A 646 -30.20 32.09 -19.37
C MET A 646 -29.48 33.27 -18.71
N THR A 647 -30.24 34.21 -18.12
CA THR A 647 -29.68 35.30 -17.32
C THR A 647 -28.93 34.76 -16.10
N SER A 648 -29.51 33.81 -15.36
CA SER A 648 -28.83 33.19 -14.22
C SER A 648 -27.53 32.49 -14.60
N LEU A 649 -27.52 31.78 -15.73
CA LEU A 649 -26.33 31.10 -16.25
C LEU A 649 -25.25 32.09 -16.68
N ASN A 650 -25.63 33.14 -17.42
CA ASN A 650 -24.69 34.18 -17.85
C ASN A 650 -24.08 34.92 -16.64
N ASN A 651 -24.86 35.15 -15.59
CA ASN A 651 -24.36 35.72 -14.35
C ASN A 651 -23.34 34.78 -13.66
N ALA A 652 -23.65 33.48 -13.58
CA ALA A 652 -22.73 32.48 -13.03
C ALA A 652 -21.43 32.36 -13.86
N LEU A 653 -21.54 32.36 -15.19
CA LEU A 653 -20.41 32.32 -16.12
C LEU A 653 -19.52 33.56 -15.95
N THR A 654 -20.13 34.74 -15.87
CA THR A 654 -19.42 36.02 -15.68
C THR A 654 -18.68 36.04 -14.33
N GLN A 655 -19.34 35.60 -13.26
CA GLN A 655 -18.72 35.53 -11.94
C GLN A 655 -17.57 34.52 -11.90
N THR A 656 -17.75 33.34 -12.49
CA THR A 656 -16.70 32.31 -12.57
C THR A 656 -15.48 32.81 -13.34
N ARG A 657 -15.66 33.54 -14.45
CA ARG A 657 -14.54 34.17 -15.19
C ARG A 657 -13.78 35.21 -14.34
N LYS A 658 -14.50 36.00 -13.55
CA LYS A 658 -13.90 37.01 -12.64
C LYS A 658 -13.07 36.33 -11.55
N ASP A 659 -13.60 35.27 -10.95
CA ASP A 659 -12.90 34.51 -9.91
C ASP A 659 -11.71 33.74 -10.48
N LEU A 660 -11.81 33.22 -11.72
CA LEU A 660 -10.71 32.59 -12.45
C LEU A 660 -9.55 33.57 -12.65
N ALA A 661 -9.82 34.78 -13.16
CA ALA A 661 -8.79 35.80 -13.35
C ALA A 661 -8.13 36.22 -12.01
N THR A 662 -8.91 36.24 -10.92
CA THR A 662 -8.40 36.51 -9.57
C THR A 662 -7.46 35.39 -9.11
N ALA A 663 -7.85 34.13 -9.29
CA ALA A 663 -7.04 32.96 -8.95
C ALA A 663 -5.74 32.89 -9.78
N GLU A 664 -5.79 33.18 -11.08
CA GLU A 664 -4.59 33.24 -11.95
C GLU A 664 -3.61 34.34 -11.52
N THR A 665 -4.14 35.47 -11.04
CA THR A 665 -3.31 36.57 -10.52
C THR A 665 -2.68 36.18 -9.19
N ALA A 666 -3.46 35.58 -8.28
CA ALA A 666 -2.96 35.09 -7.00
C ALA A 666 -1.88 34.02 -7.18
N LEU A 667 -2.06 33.08 -8.12
CA LEU A 667 -1.08 32.03 -8.43
C LEU A 667 0.23 32.64 -8.96
N ARG A 668 0.16 33.61 -9.87
CA ARG A 668 1.36 34.32 -10.36
C ARG A 668 2.10 35.05 -9.23
N ASN A 669 1.37 35.69 -8.32
CA ASN A 669 1.96 36.37 -7.17
C ASN A 669 2.62 35.38 -6.19
N ALA A 670 1.96 34.25 -5.91
CA ALA A 670 2.51 33.17 -5.07
C ALA A 670 3.78 32.57 -5.69
N ASN A 671 3.78 32.25 -6.99
CA ASN A 671 4.96 31.75 -7.70
C ASN A 671 6.13 32.75 -7.68
N THR A 672 5.82 34.05 -7.82
CA THR A 672 6.83 35.12 -7.71
C THR A 672 7.41 35.20 -6.30
N ALA A 673 6.56 35.12 -5.26
CA ALA A 673 7.00 35.13 -3.87
C ALA A 673 7.84 33.88 -3.54
N ALA A 674 7.43 32.70 -3.99
CA ALA A 674 8.18 31.45 -3.85
C ALA A 674 9.55 31.53 -4.54
N THR A 675 9.60 32.08 -5.76
CA THR A 675 10.87 32.30 -6.50
C THR A 675 11.79 33.26 -5.75
N ASN A 676 11.26 34.35 -5.19
CA ASN A 676 12.05 35.31 -4.41
C ASN A 676 12.55 34.69 -3.10
N LEU A 677 11.72 33.90 -2.42
CA LEU A 677 12.14 33.16 -1.24
C LEU A 677 13.24 32.14 -1.58
N ALA A 678 13.12 31.42 -2.69
CA ALA A 678 14.16 30.48 -3.13
C ALA A 678 15.50 31.18 -3.44
N LYS A 679 15.47 32.42 -3.95
CA LYS A 679 16.66 33.22 -4.22
C LYS A 679 17.36 33.70 -2.95
N ASP A 680 16.61 34.05 -1.91
CA ASP A 680 17.13 34.49 -0.62
C ASP A 680 16.21 34.07 0.53
N PRO A 681 16.38 32.83 1.05
CA PRO A 681 15.44 32.31 2.05
C PRO A 681 15.65 32.92 3.44
N THR A 682 16.71 33.71 3.65
CA THR A 682 16.99 34.40 4.92
C THR A 682 16.15 35.64 5.14
N ARG A 683 15.61 36.22 4.06
CA ARG A 683 14.94 37.51 4.12
C ARG A 683 13.53 37.33 4.70
N ALA A 684 13.34 37.72 5.96
CA ALA A 684 12.05 37.64 6.65
C ALA A 684 10.88 38.23 5.83
N SER A 685 11.13 39.31 5.06
CA SER A 685 10.12 39.91 4.19
C SER A 685 9.63 38.98 3.07
N TYR A 686 10.49 38.09 2.55
CA TYR A 686 10.09 37.11 1.54
C TYR A 686 9.26 35.97 2.14
N LYS A 687 9.57 35.53 3.37
CA LYS A 687 8.74 34.57 4.10
C LYS A 687 7.35 35.13 4.39
N THR A 688 7.27 36.38 4.86
CA THR A 688 5.99 37.07 5.06
C THR A 688 5.22 37.22 3.74
N ALA A 689 5.90 37.64 2.66
CA ALA A 689 5.27 37.77 1.34
C ALA A 689 4.74 36.42 0.81
N MET A 690 5.48 35.33 1.00
CA MET A 690 5.05 33.98 0.65
C MET A 690 3.78 33.60 1.43
N ASN A 691 3.77 33.74 2.76
CA ASN A 691 2.60 33.42 3.57
C ASN A 691 1.37 34.23 3.16
N THR A 692 1.52 35.54 2.93
CA THR A 692 0.42 36.40 2.50
C THR A 692 -0.12 36.02 1.12
N THR A 693 0.78 35.73 0.17
CA THR A 693 0.37 35.35 -1.19
C THR A 693 -0.23 33.95 -1.25
N SER A 694 0.26 33.01 -0.43
CA SER A 694 -0.30 31.67 -0.24
C SER A 694 -1.74 31.74 0.30
N GLN A 695 -1.98 32.51 1.36
CA GLN A 695 -3.33 32.73 1.89
C GLN A 695 -4.28 33.39 0.87
N ALA A 696 -3.76 34.35 0.09
CA ALA A 696 -4.54 34.98 -0.97
C ALA A 696 -4.88 34.00 -2.10
N LEU A 697 -3.97 33.08 -2.43
CA LEU A 697 -4.20 32.00 -3.39
C LEU A 697 -5.27 31.04 -2.87
N ASP A 698 -5.17 30.57 -1.63
CA ASP A 698 -6.16 29.69 -1.01
C ASP A 698 -7.56 30.32 -1.04
N ALA A 699 -7.67 31.59 -0.64
CA ALA A 699 -8.94 32.32 -0.67
C ALA A 699 -9.51 32.48 -2.09
N ALA A 700 -8.65 32.68 -3.10
CA ALA A 700 -9.07 32.78 -4.49
C ALA A 700 -9.53 31.43 -5.06
N ILE A 701 -8.86 30.33 -4.72
CA ILE A 701 -9.23 28.97 -5.15
C ILE A 701 -10.55 28.52 -4.52
N VAL A 702 -10.80 28.86 -3.25
CA VAL A 702 -12.09 28.61 -2.59
C VAL A 702 -13.23 29.34 -3.32
N LYS A 703 -13.05 30.63 -3.64
CA LYS A 703 -14.05 31.40 -4.40
C LYS A 703 -14.29 30.81 -5.80
N LEU A 704 -13.22 30.48 -6.52
CA LEU A 704 -13.31 29.85 -7.84
C LEU A 704 -14.08 28.53 -7.77
N THR A 705 -13.80 27.70 -6.76
CA THR A 705 -14.47 26.42 -6.57
C THR A 705 -15.97 26.60 -6.32
N SER A 706 -16.38 27.53 -5.46
CA SER A 706 -17.80 27.82 -5.23
C SER A 706 -18.50 28.32 -6.51
N SER A 707 -17.85 29.20 -7.28
CA SER A 707 -18.39 29.70 -8.55
C SER A 707 -18.51 28.59 -9.60
N MET A 708 -17.53 27.68 -9.68
CA MET A 708 -17.60 26.50 -10.55
C MET A 708 -18.77 25.58 -10.18
N GLN A 709 -19.01 25.30 -8.89
CA GLN A 709 -20.14 24.46 -8.46
C GLN A 709 -21.48 25.06 -8.90
N VAL A 710 -21.64 26.38 -8.78
CA VAL A 710 -22.84 27.08 -9.26
C VAL A 710 -22.96 26.95 -10.79
N LEU A 711 -21.86 27.13 -11.52
CA LEU A 711 -21.83 27.01 -12.99
C LEU A 711 -22.19 25.59 -13.46
N GLU A 712 -21.62 24.57 -12.82
CA GLU A 712 -21.88 23.16 -13.11
C GLU A 712 -23.33 22.77 -12.84
N LEU A 713 -23.90 23.19 -11.71
CA LEU A 713 -25.31 22.97 -11.39
C LEU A 713 -26.21 23.58 -12.47
N ARG A 714 -25.96 24.83 -12.87
CA ARG A 714 -26.74 25.51 -13.91
C ARG A 714 -26.56 24.88 -15.29
N THR A 715 -25.37 24.39 -15.60
CA THR A 715 -25.11 23.66 -16.87
C THR A 715 -25.81 22.32 -16.88
N ARG A 716 -25.85 21.61 -15.74
CA ARG A 716 -26.57 20.34 -15.60
C ARG A 716 -28.07 20.53 -15.76
N ASP A 717 -28.65 21.58 -15.19
CA ASP A 717 -30.07 21.92 -15.37
C ASP A 717 -30.42 22.03 -16.87
N LEU A 718 -29.52 22.59 -17.68
CA LEU A 718 -29.70 22.72 -19.13
C LEU A 718 -29.60 21.40 -19.87
N LEU A 719 -28.64 20.55 -19.50
CA LEU A 719 -28.49 19.23 -20.11
C LEU A 719 -29.71 18.32 -19.81
N ILE A 720 -30.31 18.45 -18.63
CA ILE A 720 -31.55 17.72 -18.29
C ILE A 720 -32.70 18.19 -19.17
N ILE A 721 -32.82 19.50 -19.42
CA ILE A 721 -33.85 20.05 -20.30
C ILE A 721 -33.65 19.54 -21.74
N ASP A 722 -32.42 19.54 -22.24
CA ASP A 722 -32.06 19.04 -23.58
C ASP A 722 -32.38 17.54 -23.74
N ASP A 723 -31.97 16.71 -22.77
CA ASP A 723 -32.28 15.26 -22.76
C ASP A 723 -33.79 14.99 -22.67
N THR A 724 -34.51 15.74 -21.83
CA THR A 724 -35.97 15.59 -21.69
C THR A 724 -36.67 15.90 -23.01
N ILE A 725 -36.25 16.94 -23.72
CA ILE A 725 -36.80 17.30 -25.03
C ILE A 725 -36.43 16.24 -26.08
N GLY A 726 -35.19 15.77 -26.09
CA GLY A 726 -34.76 14.68 -26.97
C GLY A 726 -35.60 13.41 -26.79
N LYS A 727 -35.86 13.02 -25.54
CA LYS A 727 -36.71 11.86 -25.20
C LYS A 727 -38.16 12.07 -25.62
N LEU A 728 -38.73 13.25 -25.40
CA LEU A 728 -40.10 13.57 -25.83
C LEU A 728 -40.24 13.48 -27.35
N LEU A 729 -39.29 14.05 -28.10
CA LEU A 729 -39.31 14.00 -29.56
C LEU A 729 -39.12 12.58 -30.10
N SER A 730 -38.25 11.78 -29.48
CA SER A 730 -38.03 10.37 -29.83
C SER A 730 -39.25 9.49 -29.54
N ALA A 731 -39.87 9.67 -28.36
CA ALA A 731 -41.09 8.97 -27.99
C ALA A 731 -42.23 9.29 -28.96
N GLU A 732 -42.35 10.55 -29.39
CA GLU A 732 -43.39 10.94 -30.32
C GLU A 732 -43.14 10.44 -31.75
N ALA A 733 -41.89 10.42 -32.21
CA ALA A 733 -41.52 9.77 -33.47
C ALA A 733 -41.87 8.27 -33.47
N SER A 734 -41.69 7.60 -32.32
CA SER A 734 -42.09 6.20 -32.14
C SER A 734 -43.61 6.02 -32.21
N LYS A 735 -44.40 6.92 -31.61
CA LYS A 735 -45.87 6.88 -31.71
C LYS A 735 -46.38 7.13 -33.12
N VAL A 736 -45.75 8.03 -33.88
CA VAL A 736 -46.07 8.23 -35.31
C VAL A 736 -45.84 6.94 -36.10
N THR A 737 -44.75 6.23 -35.80
CA THR A 737 -44.43 4.94 -36.44
C THR A 737 -45.44 3.86 -36.07
N TRP A 738 -45.80 3.75 -34.78
CA TRP A 738 -46.85 2.84 -34.31
C TRP A 738 -48.21 3.13 -34.95
N ALA A 739 -48.61 4.39 -35.02
CA ALA A 739 -49.85 4.82 -35.66
C ALA A 739 -49.91 4.43 -37.15
N ARG A 740 -48.79 4.53 -37.87
CA ARG A 740 -48.70 4.05 -39.27
C ARG A 740 -48.88 2.54 -39.36
N GLY A 741 -48.22 1.75 -38.51
CA GLY A 741 -48.36 0.29 -38.52
C GLY A 741 -49.80 -0.18 -38.27
N ASN A 742 -50.52 0.46 -37.34
CA ASN A 742 -51.93 0.16 -37.11
C ASN A 742 -52.82 0.54 -38.31
N LEU A 743 -52.54 1.68 -38.94
CA LEU A 743 -53.27 2.12 -40.12
C LEU A 743 -53.06 1.17 -41.30
N ASP A 744 -51.84 0.65 -41.50
CA ASP A 744 -51.55 -0.38 -42.50
C ASP A 744 -52.38 -1.66 -42.28
N GLY A 745 -52.57 -2.06 -41.02
CA GLY A 745 -53.45 -3.16 -40.63
C GLY A 745 -54.92 -2.90 -40.98
N ALA A 746 -55.42 -1.70 -40.70
CA ALA A 746 -56.77 -1.26 -41.05
C ALA A 746 -56.99 -1.25 -42.59
N ILE A 747 -56.02 -0.69 -43.34
CA ILE A 747 -56.03 -0.69 -44.81
C ILE A 747 -56.10 -2.11 -45.35
N LYS A 748 -55.33 -3.05 -44.78
CA LYS A 748 -55.37 -4.46 -45.17
C LYS A 748 -56.75 -5.08 -44.92
N ALA A 749 -57.33 -4.88 -43.74
CA ALA A 749 -58.66 -5.40 -43.40
C ALA A 749 -59.75 -4.89 -44.37
N VAL A 750 -59.76 -3.60 -44.69
CA VAL A 750 -60.71 -3.02 -45.66
C VAL A 750 -60.49 -3.60 -47.07
N ARG A 751 -59.24 -3.79 -47.49
CA ARG A 751 -58.90 -4.42 -48.78
C ARG A 751 -59.41 -5.87 -48.85
N ASP A 752 -59.17 -6.65 -47.80
CA ASP A 752 -59.59 -8.05 -47.71
C ASP A 752 -61.12 -8.15 -47.69
N SER A 753 -61.79 -7.27 -46.93
CA SER A 753 -63.25 -7.14 -46.89
C SER A 753 -63.85 -6.79 -48.26
N LYS A 754 -63.25 -5.84 -49.00
CA LYS A 754 -63.65 -5.48 -50.37
C LYS A 754 -63.50 -6.66 -51.34
N ALA A 755 -62.40 -7.41 -51.22
CA ALA A 755 -62.16 -8.61 -52.03
C ALA A 755 -63.11 -9.76 -51.69
N GLY A 756 -63.48 -9.92 -50.42
CA GLY A 756 -64.48 -10.91 -50.02
C GLY A 756 -65.88 -10.56 -50.48
N ARG A 757 -66.24 -9.26 -50.45
CA ARG A 757 -67.51 -8.77 -50.96
C ARG A 757 -67.67 -9.02 -52.45
N SER A 758 -66.64 -8.79 -53.26
CA SER A 758 -66.70 -9.07 -54.72
C SER A 758 -66.88 -10.56 -55.03
N LYS A 759 -66.46 -11.45 -54.12
CA LYS A 759 -66.63 -12.90 -54.20
C LYS A 759 -67.93 -13.41 -53.55
N ALA A 760 -68.71 -12.55 -52.88
CA ALA A 760 -69.91 -12.97 -52.18
C ALA A 760 -70.98 -13.46 -53.16
N SER A 761 -71.55 -14.64 -52.90
CA SER A 761 -72.46 -15.31 -53.83
C SER A 761 -73.74 -14.49 -54.08
N ALA A 762 -74.48 -14.85 -55.14
CA ALA A 762 -75.81 -14.28 -55.40
C ALA A 762 -76.81 -14.51 -54.26
N LYS A 763 -76.54 -15.47 -53.34
CA LYS A 763 -77.43 -15.83 -52.22
C LYS A 763 -77.32 -14.88 -51.01
N VAL A 764 -76.30 -14.01 -50.94
CA VAL A 764 -76.20 -13.02 -49.86
C VAL A 764 -77.25 -11.91 -50.07
N PRO A 765 -78.11 -11.59 -49.08
CA PRO A 765 -79.17 -10.60 -49.23
C PRO A 765 -78.66 -9.22 -49.69
N THR A 766 -79.42 -8.56 -50.56
CA THR A 766 -79.07 -7.23 -51.10
C THR A 766 -78.87 -6.20 -49.99
N ASP A 767 -79.73 -6.18 -48.97
CA ASP A 767 -79.62 -5.25 -47.84
C ASP A 767 -78.35 -5.48 -46.99
N PHE A 768 -77.88 -6.73 -46.94
CA PHE A 768 -76.61 -7.04 -46.30
C PHE A 768 -75.44 -6.51 -47.14
N LYS A 769 -75.47 -6.73 -48.47
CA LYS A 769 -74.45 -6.18 -49.39
C LYS A 769 -74.40 -4.66 -49.33
N ASN A 770 -75.54 -3.98 -49.23
CA ASN A 770 -75.62 -2.52 -49.12
C ASN A 770 -74.99 -2.01 -47.82
N ARG A 771 -75.35 -2.60 -46.67
CA ARG A 771 -74.74 -2.26 -45.37
C ARG A 771 -73.24 -2.54 -45.34
N TRP A 772 -72.81 -3.66 -45.92
CA TRP A 772 -71.40 -3.97 -46.07
C TRP A 772 -70.67 -2.94 -46.94
N SER A 773 -71.29 -2.49 -48.05
CA SER A 773 -70.76 -1.39 -48.87
C SER A 773 -70.51 -0.13 -48.06
N GLN A 774 -71.53 0.27 -47.30
CA GLN A 774 -71.50 1.48 -46.51
C GLN A 774 -70.43 1.41 -45.40
N ALA A 775 -70.24 0.23 -44.79
CA ALA A 775 -69.17 -0.01 -43.82
C ALA A 775 -67.78 0.14 -44.47
N ILE A 776 -67.57 -0.43 -45.66
CA ILE A 776 -66.30 -0.27 -46.42
C ILE A 776 -66.05 1.21 -46.73
N THR A 777 -67.04 1.93 -47.27
CA THR A 777 -66.89 3.35 -47.61
C THR A 777 -66.61 4.22 -46.38
N THR A 778 -67.28 3.95 -45.25
CA THR A 778 -66.99 4.63 -43.97
C THR A 778 -65.53 4.38 -43.53
N ALA A 779 -65.07 3.12 -43.61
CA ALA A 779 -63.70 2.78 -43.25
C ALA A 779 -62.66 3.44 -44.18
N GLU A 780 -62.89 3.46 -45.50
CA GLU A 780 -62.02 4.16 -46.47
C GLU A 780 -61.91 5.67 -46.15
N ASN A 781 -63.02 6.33 -45.80
CA ASN A 781 -63.03 7.74 -45.42
C ASN A 781 -62.29 8.01 -44.10
N ASP A 782 -62.48 7.16 -43.09
CA ASP A 782 -61.80 7.29 -41.80
C ASP A 782 -60.29 7.00 -41.91
N ILE A 783 -59.87 6.06 -42.76
CA ILE A 783 -58.47 5.82 -43.11
C ILE A 783 -57.83 7.08 -43.73
N ALA A 784 -58.48 7.69 -44.72
CA ALA A 784 -57.97 8.92 -45.35
C ALA A 784 -57.91 10.11 -44.37
N ALA A 785 -58.78 10.15 -43.36
CA ALA A 785 -58.69 11.12 -42.27
C ALA A 785 -57.48 10.84 -41.36
N ALA A 786 -57.23 9.57 -41.02
CA ALA A 786 -56.08 9.16 -40.23
C ALA A 786 -54.74 9.46 -40.92
N GLU A 787 -54.60 9.22 -42.23
CA GLU A 787 -53.38 9.55 -42.99
C GLU A 787 -53.03 11.05 -42.93
N ARG A 788 -54.05 11.91 -43.11
CA ARG A 788 -53.90 13.37 -42.99
C ARG A 788 -53.50 13.77 -41.58
N ALA A 789 -54.11 13.17 -40.56
CA ALA A 789 -53.80 13.46 -39.15
C ALA A 789 -52.39 13.00 -38.75
N ILE A 790 -51.93 11.83 -39.20
CA ILE A 790 -50.56 11.34 -39.02
C ILE A 790 -49.56 12.31 -39.67
N THR A 791 -49.83 12.76 -40.89
CA THR A 791 -48.96 13.70 -41.60
C THR A 791 -48.89 15.05 -40.88
N ALA A 792 -50.02 15.59 -40.44
CA ALA A 792 -50.07 16.82 -39.66
C ALA A 792 -49.31 16.70 -38.33
N ALA A 793 -49.45 15.58 -37.62
CA ALA A 793 -48.70 15.29 -36.40
C ALA A 793 -47.18 15.21 -36.65
N ALA A 794 -46.75 14.55 -37.73
CA ALA A 794 -45.33 14.47 -38.09
C ALA A 794 -44.75 15.86 -38.43
N THR A 795 -45.48 16.68 -39.20
CA THR A 795 -45.08 18.06 -39.51
C THR A 795 -45.02 18.92 -38.27
N ALA A 796 -46.02 18.84 -37.39
CA ALA A 796 -46.04 19.60 -36.14
C ALA A 796 -44.88 19.19 -35.22
N THR A 797 -44.56 17.90 -35.15
CA THR A 797 -43.40 17.38 -34.39
C THR A 797 -42.09 17.91 -34.97
N LYS A 798 -41.94 17.94 -36.29
CA LYS A 798 -40.75 18.52 -36.96
C LYS A 798 -40.63 20.02 -36.69
N ASN A 799 -41.74 20.76 -36.73
CA ASN A 799 -41.75 22.20 -36.44
C ASN A 799 -41.42 22.47 -34.97
N LEU A 800 -41.99 21.69 -34.04
CA LEU A 800 -41.65 21.78 -32.62
C LEU A 800 -40.18 21.41 -32.38
N ALA A 801 -39.65 20.37 -33.02
CA ALA A 801 -38.23 20.01 -32.93
C ALA A 801 -37.30 21.15 -33.39
N SER A 802 -37.73 21.95 -34.38
CA SER A 802 -36.96 23.12 -34.83
C SER A 802 -37.01 24.30 -33.85
N LYS A 803 -38.05 24.36 -32.99
CA LYS A 803 -38.30 25.42 -32.00
C LYS A 803 -39.03 24.89 -30.75
N PRO A 804 -38.35 24.14 -29.86
CA PRO A 804 -39.01 23.33 -28.81
C PRO A 804 -39.77 24.14 -27.74
N THR A 805 -39.44 25.42 -27.58
CA THR A 805 -40.02 26.33 -26.57
C THR A 805 -41.13 27.21 -27.10
N ASP A 806 -41.41 27.19 -28.40
CA ASP A 806 -42.48 28.00 -28.95
C ASP A 806 -43.82 27.45 -28.44
N ALA A 807 -44.44 28.17 -27.50
CA ALA A 807 -45.68 27.77 -26.86
C ALA A 807 -46.81 27.55 -27.87
N LYS A 808 -46.81 28.28 -29.00
CA LYS A 808 -47.80 28.09 -30.07
C LYS A 808 -47.53 26.78 -30.81
N LEU A 809 -46.28 26.50 -31.17
CA LEU A 809 -45.91 25.23 -31.82
C LEU A 809 -46.14 24.03 -30.91
N LYS A 810 -45.90 24.17 -29.59
CA LYS A 810 -46.21 23.13 -28.61
C LYS A 810 -47.70 22.84 -28.56
N THR A 811 -48.54 23.88 -28.42
CA THR A 811 -50.00 23.73 -28.42
C THR A 811 -50.51 23.14 -29.75
N GLN A 812 -49.91 23.54 -30.87
CA GLN A 812 -50.23 23.01 -32.19
C GLN A 812 -49.85 21.53 -32.32
N ALA A 813 -48.68 21.13 -31.83
CA ALA A 813 -48.22 19.75 -31.83
C ALA A 813 -49.10 18.86 -30.93
N GLU A 814 -49.40 19.30 -29.69
CA GLU A 814 -50.31 18.58 -28.79
C GLU A 814 -51.69 18.38 -29.40
N SER A 815 -52.23 19.42 -30.05
CA SER A 815 -53.52 19.34 -30.76
C SER A 815 -53.45 18.37 -31.94
N ALA A 816 -52.37 18.38 -32.71
CA ALA A 816 -52.16 17.48 -33.84
C ALA A 816 -51.97 16.02 -33.40
N TRP A 817 -51.26 15.77 -32.30
CA TRP A 817 -51.08 14.44 -31.72
C TRP A 817 -52.41 13.85 -31.24
N LYS A 818 -53.22 14.64 -30.52
CA LYS A 818 -54.56 14.20 -30.08
C LYS A 818 -55.49 13.91 -31.25
N SER A 819 -55.43 14.73 -32.30
CA SER A 819 -56.20 14.53 -33.54
C SER A 819 -55.79 13.24 -34.26
N ARG A 820 -54.47 12.97 -34.36
CA ARG A 820 -53.94 11.71 -34.90
C ARG A 820 -54.49 10.51 -34.16
N ASP A 821 -54.34 10.47 -32.83
CA ASP A 821 -54.72 9.31 -32.03
C ASP A 821 -56.22 9.01 -32.16
N THR A 822 -57.05 10.06 -32.18
CA THR A 822 -58.51 9.94 -32.38
C THR A 822 -58.84 9.41 -33.78
N ALA A 823 -58.20 9.94 -34.83
CA ALA A 823 -58.47 9.53 -36.21
C ALA A 823 -58.03 8.09 -36.50
N VAL A 824 -56.86 7.68 -35.98
CA VAL A 824 -56.36 6.31 -36.13
C VAL A 824 -57.27 5.31 -35.43
N GLN A 825 -57.70 5.59 -34.20
CA GLN A 825 -58.62 4.71 -33.48
C GLN A 825 -59.95 4.54 -34.24
N LYS A 826 -60.50 5.64 -34.76
CA LYS A 826 -61.73 5.59 -35.56
C LYS A 826 -61.57 4.76 -36.84
N ALA A 827 -60.43 4.88 -37.52
CA ALA A 827 -60.11 4.06 -38.70
C ALA A 827 -60.03 2.56 -38.36
N ILE A 828 -59.43 2.21 -37.22
CA ILE A 828 -59.37 0.81 -36.73
C ILE A 828 -60.79 0.28 -36.47
N ASP A 829 -61.61 1.03 -35.74
CA ASP A 829 -62.96 0.60 -35.37
C ASP A 829 -63.87 0.43 -36.60
N SER A 830 -63.85 1.39 -37.52
CA SER A 830 -64.60 1.29 -38.79
C SER A 830 -64.12 0.12 -39.66
N SER A 831 -62.81 -0.16 -39.68
CA SER A 831 -62.26 -1.30 -40.43
C SER A 831 -62.66 -2.65 -39.82
N ARG A 832 -62.70 -2.75 -38.49
CA ARG A 832 -63.22 -3.94 -37.79
C ARG A 832 -64.69 -4.21 -38.10
N VAL A 833 -65.51 -3.17 -38.19
CA VAL A 833 -66.91 -3.32 -38.60
C VAL A 833 -66.99 -3.88 -40.02
N ALA A 834 -66.19 -3.35 -40.96
CA ALA A 834 -66.14 -3.86 -42.33
C ALA A 834 -65.65 -5.31 -42.41
N ASP A 835 -64.70 -5.70 -41.56
CA ASP A 835 -64.19 -7.08 -41.47
C ASP A 835 -65.22 -8.04 -40.84
N GLY A 836 -65.97 -7.58 -39.84
CA GLY A 836 -67.07 -8.37 -39.26
C GLY A 836 -68.15 -8.74 -40.29
N TYR A 837 -68.39 -7.90 -41.30
CA TYR A 837 -69.26 -8.25 -42.43
C TYR A 837 -68.63 -9.32 -43.34
N LEU A 838 -67.30 -9.34 -43.49
CA LEU A 838 -66.59 -10.39 -44.22
C LEU A 838 -66.80 -11.75 -43.52
N ASP A 839 -66.64 -11.80 -42.21
CA ASP A 839 -66.85 -13.01 -41.39
C ASP A 839 -68.31 -13.47 -41.46
N GLN A 840 -69.27 -12.55 -41.29
CA GLN A 840 -70.69 -12.89 -41.41
C GLN A 840 -71.05 -13.38 -42.81
N SER A 841 -70.41 -12.86 -43.87
CA SER A 841 -70.64 -13.36 -45.24
C SER A 841 -70.17 -14.81 -45.43
N ALA A 842 -69.22 -15.28 -44.63
CA ALA A 842 -68.78 -16.66 -44.64
C ALA A 842 -69.83 -17.59 -44.02
N LEU A 843 -70.61 -17.12 -43.04
CA LEU A 843 -71.72 -17.87 -42.46
C LEU A 843 -72.95 -17.99 -43.39
N TYR A 844 -73.12 -17.03 -44.31
CA TYR A 844 -74.15 -17.09 -45.35
C TYR A 844 -73.80 -18.01 -46.52
N ARG A 845 -72.52 -18.38 -46.66
CA ARG A 845 -72.02 -19.29 -47.68
C ARG A 845 -72.12 -20.72 -47.19
#